data_AF-A0A225WWB3-F1
#
_entry.id   AF-A0A225WWB3-F1
#
_cell.length_a   1.000
_cell.length_b   1.000
_cell.length_c   1.000
_cell.angle_alpha   90.00
_cell.angle_beta   90.00
_cell.angle_gamma   90.00
#
_symmetry.space_group_name_H-M   'P 1'
#
loop_
_entity.id
_entity.type
_entity.pdbx_description
1 polymer ?
#
loop_
_entity_poly.entity_id
_entity_poly.type
_entity_poly.pdbx_seq_one_letter_code
_entity_poly.pdbx_strand_id
1 'polypeptide(L)'
;MGFLGMAAHANIADAQYLLGSLLLNEDDDEEEDEAQRKNKELIRDAEANRQRSGRATDARNIKDIRKSARAAYKQYLMEQKRKKQVSAAVQSVVQHATTGELDRAFGKTVELLLDPKSKLEPLVENDDHADVAKTHLDTTKAVEWLRRAADNSNRDAHVQLGNLCLSHDPPMALEASAWYTRVTKDETPHPDALYNLGVMLFEGVQHAEPPFLGNKSASIPFFTRAAEVGDVSAQFFMGILLHQGDEDLDIEPNFTSGLMLIDMAAKKGHPAASYYLAQLYRSGDEANDFAADRTKFLELLDKAMEAGDADAFFCMADIYFHGSDEFEQDYDQARAFYMAAAEQGHADAFCCLGALYYNGIGVEQDFKTAFLYYQEAADRDSMEAWKNLAEMYTVGRGVPRNEATASAIIKMLKKWQISLIARNLVYHVDSAAEQVLYLKGFNYNGAKLSYIITSLPLNGEIYQLSDIYSEYGYDPKRASSPITAVPTPVTGSNNRIVFVRPPFGGPRRDNKYAEFRYTVTDGVTTSNEGIVVITTNDALVSSTFDLDVDNWKILSNGVGADSQPNFQPISRGVQLSYYIYGLDAVIHRRDDTGDDSMRWYFTAPPKFLGNQWSAYGGSLEFVLSSAEGSFDAANLNLAGSGHLVELECAACAQFTGVTLAMPLSPVFSYDGTITQFKLPLNELAGWVQDPKNIILAWSTPKQCDFVSVLSGLSAIRILGDFTRGYETVALDSVVLRHGPGQPVACY
;
A
#
# COMPACT_ATOMS: atom_id res chain seq x y z
N MET A 1 -26.14 18.33 -30.52
CA MET A 1 -27.18 18.26 -29.48
C MET A 1 -28.46 17.59 -29.98
N GLY A 2 -29.31 18.21 -30.84
CA GLY A 2 -30.62 17.61 -31.22
C GLY A 2 -30.57 16.22 -31.87
N PHE A 3 -29.66 15.99 -32.83
CA PHE A 3 -29.45 14.67 -33.43
C PHE A 3 -28.82 13.65 -32.47
N LEU A 4 -27.95 14.11 -31.55
CA LEU A 4 -27.31 13.26 -30.53
C LEU A 4 -28.35 12.76 -29.52
N GLY A 5 -29.24 13.64 -29.07
CA GLY A 5 -30.35 13.27 -28.20
C GLY A 5 -31.30 12.25 -28.84
N MET A 6 -31.68 12.45 -30.11
CA MET A 6 -32.50 11.48 -30.84
C MET A 6 -31.83 10.10 -30.96
N ALA A 7 -30.54 10.06 -31.29
CA ALA A 7 -29.77 8.82 -31.37
C ALA A 7 -29.65 8.12 -30.01
N ALA A 8 -29.45 8.87 -28.92
CA ALA A 8 -29.39 8.33 -27.57
C ALA A 8 -30.73 7.71 -27.12
N HIS A 9 -31.87 8.34 -27.48
CA HIS A 9 -33.21 7.79 -27.21
C HIS A 9 -33.54 6.57 -28.10
N ALA A 10 -32.87 6.41 -29.23
CA ALA A 10 -32.97 5.24 -30.10
C ALA A 10 -32.09 4.06 -29.65
N ASN A 11 -31.58 4.07 -28.41
CA ASN A 11 -30.69 3.04 -27.84
C ASN A 11 -29.37 2.83 -28.59
N ILE A 12 -28.83 3.88 -29.22
CA ILE A 12 -27.48 3.84 -29.81
C ILE A 12 -26.47 4.08 -28.69
N ALA A 13 -25.71 3.05 -28.32
CA ALA A 13 -24.83 3.04 -27.15
C ALA A 13 -23.78 4.18 -27.16
N ASP A 14 -23.14 4.44 -28.30
CA ASP A 14 -22.13 5.51 -28.43
C ASP A 14 -22.74 6.91 -28.30
N ALA A 15 -23.99 7.09 -28.77
CA ALA A 15 -24.70 8.36 -28.62
C ALA A 15 -25.09 8.62 -27.16
N GLN A 16 -25.43 7.56 -26.42
CA GLN A 16 -25.70 7.62 -24.98
C GLN A 16 -24.42 7.93 -24.20
N TYR A 17 -23.30 7.28 -24.53
CA TYR A 17 -22.00 7.54 -23.90
C TYR A 17 -21.56 9.00 -24.10
N LEU A 18 -21.54 9.48 -25.34
CA LEU A 18 -21.14 10.86 -25.66
C LEU A 18 -22.02 11.89 -24.94
N LEU A 19 -23.33 11.63 -24.85
CA LEU A 19 -24.25 12.52 -24.14
C LEU A 19 -23.99 12.52 -22.62
N GLY A 20 -23.70 11.36 -22.03
CA GLY A 20 -23.32 11.24 -20.63
C GLY A 20 -22.02 11.99 -20.32
N SER A 21 -20.97 11.79 -21.12
CA SER A 21 -19.67 12.46 -20.94
C SER A 21 -19.77 13.98 -21.09
N LEU A 22 -20.55 14.48 -22.05
CA LEU A 22 -20.77 15.92 -22.22
C LEU A 22 -21.48 16.58 -21.03
N LEU A 23 -22.27 15.82 -20.27
CA LEU A 23 -22.95 16.32 -19.07
C LEU A 23 -22.07 16.26 -17.81
N LEU A 24 -20.93 15.56 -17.85
CA LEU A 24 -19.95 15.49 -16.76
C LEU A 24 -18.87 16.56 -16.82
N ASN A 25 -18.48 17.02 -18.01
CA ASN A 25 -17.36 17.95 -18.17
C ASN A 25 -17.78 19.38 -17.80
N GLU A 26 -17.02 20.02 -16.91
CA GLU A 26 -17.01 21.48 -16.74
C GLU A 26 -16.32 22.13 -17.95
N ASP A 27 -16.58 23.41 -18.23
CA ASP A 27 -15.84 24.20 -19.24
C ASP A 27 -14.38 24.47 -18.78
N ASP A 28 -13.63 23.42 -18.38
CA ASP A 28 -12.22 23.46 -17.90
C ASP A 28 -11.21 23.55 -19.05
N ASP A 29 -11.64 23.32 -20.30
CA ASP A 29 -10.80 23.35 -21.50
C ASP A 29 -10.05 24.71 -21.67
N GLU A 30 -10.58 25.82 -21.13
CA GLU A 30 -9.95 27.15 -21.27
C GLU A 30 -8.72 27.38 -20.35
N GLU A 31 -8.70 26.87 -19.11
CA GLU A 31 -7.54 27.04 -18.19
C GLU A 31 -6.38 26.09 -18.55
N GLU A 32 -6.69 24.87 -19.00
CA GLU A 32 -5.71 23.86 -19.41
C GLU A 32 -4.96 24.28 -20.71
N ASP A 33 -5.67 24.90 -21.66
CA ASP A 33 -5.12 25.44 -22.90
C ASP A 33 -4.10 26.58 -22.65
N GLU A 34 -4.33 27.44 -21.66
CA GLU A 34 -3.43 28.56 -21.33
C GLU A 34 -2.12 28.07 -20.69
N ALA A 35 -2.21 27.14 -19.73
CA ALA A 35 -1.04 26.55 -19.08
C ALA A 35 -0.16 25.79 -20.10
N GLN A 36 -0.78 24.99 -20.95
CA GLN A 36 -0.07 24.22 -21.98
C GLN A 36 0.60 25.14 -23.01
N ARG A 37 -0.03 26.27 -23.35
CA ARG A 37 0.56 27.29 -24.23
C ARG A 37 1.80 27.95 -23.60
N LYS A 38 1.75 28.29 -22.32
CA LYS A 38 2.86 28.88 -21.56
C LYS A 38 4.05 27.90 -21.47
N ASN A 39 3.79 26.61 -21.25
CA ASN A 39 4.82 25.57 -21.23
C ASN A 39 5.49 25.40 -22.61
N LYS A 40 4.71 25.39 -23.70
CA LYS A 40 5.23 25.34 -25.07
C LYS A 40 6.11 26.55 -25.41
N GLU A 41 5.78 27.73 -24.90
CA GLU A 41 6.63 28.93 -25.07
C GLU A 41 7.95 28.79 -24.31
N LEU A 42 7.91 28.30 -23.06
CA LEU A 42 9.10 28.07 -22.25
C LEU A 42 10.07 27.04 -22.88
N ILE A 43 9.55 25.96 -23.45
CA ILE A 43 10.34 24.93 -24.15
C ILE A 43 11.00 25.51 -25.41
N ARG A 44 10.27 26.30 -26.21
CA ARG A 44 10.82 26.98 -27.40
C ARG A 44 11.94 27.96 -27.05
N ASP A 45 11.79 28.70 -25.95
CA ASP A 45 12.83 29.59 -25.46
C ASP A 45 14.08 28.81 -25.05
N ALA A 46 13.92 27.63 -24.43
CA ALA A 46 15.03 26.76 -24.09
C ALA A 46 15.75 26.20 -25.33
N GLU A 47 15.01 25.76 -26.34
CA GLU A 47 15.58 25.31 -27.62
C GLU A 47 16.33 26.44 -28.34
N ALA A 48 15.76 27.65 -28.36
CA ALA A 48 16.40 28.82 -28.93
C ALA A 48 17.71 29.18 -28.20
N ASN A 49 17.76 29.03 -26.88
CA ASN A 49 18.96 29.25 -26.08
C ASN A 49 20.02 28.17 -26.35
N ARG A 50 19.62 26.89 -26.45
CA ARG A 50 20.48 25.76 -26.84
C ARG A 50 21.13 25.98 -28.21
N GLN A 51 20.37 26.50 -29.18
CA GLN A 51 20.88 26.78 -30.54
C GLN A 51 21.80 28.03 -30.59
N ARG A 52 21.64 28.97 -29.65
CA ARG A 52 22.48 30.19 -29.56
C ARG A 52 23.87 29.90 -29.01
N SER A 53 24.00 29.01 -28.02
CA SER A 53 25.31 28.62 -27.46
C SER A 53 26.19 27.87 -28.47
N GLY A 54 25.60 27.13 -29.41
CA GLY A 54 26.30 26.48 -30.54
C GLY A 54 26.82 27.43 -31.63
N ARG A 55 26.47 28.72 -31.59
CA ARG A 55 27.01 29.78 -32.47
C ARG A 55 27.70 30.83 -31.62
N ALA A 56 28.95 30.57 -31.25
CA ALA A 56 29.82 31.57 -30.67
C ALA A 56 30.07 32.71 -31.68
N THR A 57 29.22 33.75 -31.64
CA THR A 57 29.46 35.19 -31.94
C THR A 57 28.12 35.89 -32.22
N ASP A 58 27.40 36.31 -31.18
CA ASP A 58 26.76 37.64 -31.21
C ASP A 58 26.16 38.00 -29.83
N ALA A 59 26.78 38.96 -29.16
CA ALA A 59 26.23 39.57 -27.96
C ALA A 59 25.05 40.49 -28.34
N ARG A 60 23.81 40.06 -28.12
CA ARG A 60 22.63 40.95 -28.20
C ARG A 60 21.64 40.78 -27.05
N ASN A 61 21.70 41.80 -26.19
CA ASN A 61 20.61 42.56 -25.55
C ASN A 61 19.64 41.86 -24.58
N ILE A 62 20.17 41.43 -23.45
CA ILE A 62 19.53 41.18 -22.12
C ILE A 62 18.39 42.15 -21.74
N LYS A 63 18.32 43.35 -22.34
CA LYS A 63 17.33 44.39 -22.02
C LYS A 63 15.92 44.06 -22.53
N ASP A 64 15.81 43.30 -23.61
CA ASP A 64 14.51 42.94 -24.21
C ASP A 64 13.88 41.72 -23.51
N ILE A 65 14.70 40.76 -23.06
CA ILE A 65 14.29 39.60 -22.25
C ILE A 65 13.75 40.07 -20.88
N ARG A 66 14.41 41.04 -20.23
CA ARG A 66 13.92 41.64 -18.96
C ARG A 66 12.61 42.41 -19.11
N LYS A 67 12.24 42.80 -20.33
CA LYS A 67 11.01 43.56 -20.61
C LYS A 67 9.80 42.63 -20.79
N SER A 68 9.97 41.44 -21.38
CA SER A 68 8.89 40.44 -21.48
C SER A 68 8.58 39.82 -20.11
N ALA A 69 9.60 39.45 -19.33
CA ALA A 69 9.42 38.87 -17.99
C ALA A 69 8.65 39.79 -17.02
N ARG A 70 8.87 41.12 -17.10
CA ARG A 70 8.14 42.11 -16.29
C ARG A 70 6.68 42.30 -16.72
N ALA A 71 6.33 42.00 -17.97
CA ALA A 71 4.95 42.09 -18.46
C ALA A 71 4.13 40.88 -17.97
N ALA A 72 4.69 39.67 -18.06
CA ALA A 72 4.07 38.44 -17.58
C ALA A 72 3.80 38.45 -16.06
N TYR A 73 4.76 38.92 -15.26
CA TYR A 73 4.61 39.02 -13.80
C TYR A 73 3.49 40.00 -13.38
N LYS A 74 3.22 41.02 -14.20
CA LYS A 74 2.18 42.02 -13.93
C LYS A 74 0.77 41.50 -14.20
N GLN A 75 0.62 40.54 -15.13
CA GLN A 75 -0.65 39.86 -15.39
C GLN A 75 -0.98 38.86 -14.27
N TYR A 76 0.00 38.07 -13.83
CA TYR A 76 -0.13 37.15 -12.70
C TYR A 76 -0.64 37.83 -11.40
N LEU A 77 -0.14 39.03 -11.08
CA LEU A 77 -0.59 39.81 -9.92
C LEU A 77 -2.05 40.32 -10.02
N MET A 78 -2.61 40.42 -11.24
CA MET A 78 -4.01 40.80 -11.44
C MET A 78 -4.94 39.59 -11.29
N GLU A 79 -4.54 38.41 -11.76
CA GLU A 79 -5.23 37.12 -11.57
C GLU A 79 -5.47 36.82 -10.08
N GLN A 80 -4.42 36.99 -9.27
CA GLN A 80 -4.43 36.72 -7.83
C GLN A 80 -5.33 37.69 -7.04
N LYS A 81 -5.54 38.91 -7.55
CA LYS A 81 -6.52 39.85 -6.96
C LYS A 81 -7.97 39.48 -7.31
N ARG A 82 -8.19 38.81 -8.43
CA ARG A 82 -9.52 38.38 -8.90
C ARG A 82 -10.01 37.16 -8.12
N LYS A 83 -9.13 36.19 -7.86
CA LYS A 83 -9.45 34.98 -7.06
C LYS A 83 -9.75 35.31 -5.57
N LYS A 84 -9.24 36.44 -5.04
CA LYS A 84 -9.53 36.92 -3.66
C LYS A 84 -10.89 37.59 -3.45
N GLN A 85 -11.67 37.85 -4.50
CA GLN A 85 -12.98 38.53 -4.39
C GLN A 85 -14.19 37.56 -4.41
N VAL A 86 -13.99 36.27 -4.63
CA VAL A 86 -15.09 35.30 -4.83
C VAL A 86 -15.42 34.47 -3.57
N SER A 87 -14.58 34.44 -2.53
CA SER A 87 -14.80 33.60 -1.35
C SER A 87 -15.60 34.27 -0.20
N ALA A 88 -16.68 35.00 -0.51
CA ALA A 88 -17.48 35.70 0.49
C ALA A 88 -19.00 35.68 0.22
N ALA A 89 -19.61 34.50 0.14
CA ALA A 89 -21.04 34.19 0.37
C ALA A 89 -21.18 32.65 0.24
N VAL A 90 -21.73 31.85 1.15
CA VAL A 90 -23.11 31.80 1.67
C VAL A 90 -23.15 30.86 2.89
N GLN A 91 -24.02 31.13 3.87
CA GLN A 91 -24.36 30.26 5.01
C GLN A 91 -25.76 29.61 4.88
N SER A 92 -25.84 28.39 5.44
CA SER A 92 -26.92 27.45 5.86
C SER A 92 -28.44 27.76 5.78
N VAL A 93 -29.27 26.69 5.68
CA VAL A 93 -30.20 26.13 6.71
C VAL A 93 -31.01 24.93 6.12
N VAL A 94 -31.28 23.89 6.93
CA VAL A 94 -31.93 22.59 6.57
C VAL A 94 -33.36 22.49 7.11
N GLN A 95 -34.27 21.86 6.35
CA GLN A 95 -35.55 21.28 6.79
C GLN A 95 -35.75 19.88 6.17
N HIS A 96 -36.31 18.92 6.91
CA HIS A 96 -36.44 17.51 6.49
C HIS A 96 -37.70 17.26 5.66
N ALA A 97 -37.51 16.74 4.44
CA ALA A 97 -38.55 16.27 3.51
C ALA A 97 -38.75 14.73 3.61
N THR A 98 -39.88 14.23 3.11
CA THR A 98 -40.17 12.78 3.07
C THR A 98 -39.50 12.10 1.87
N THR A 99 -39.22 10.80 1.94
CA THR A 99 -38.50 10.04 0.89
C THR A 99 -39.14 10.16 -0.51
N GLY A 100 -40.47 10.11 -0.60
CA GLY A 100 -41.17 10.25 -1.88
C GLY A 100 -41.20 11.67 -2.46
N GLU A 101 -40.85 12.70 -1.67
CA GLU A 101 -40.69 14.09 -2.12
C GLU A 101 -39.24 14.38 -2.52
N LEU A 102 -38.28 13.70 -1.87
CA LEU A 102 -36.86 13.78 -2.21
C LEU A 102 -36.58 13.18 -3.60
N ASP A 103 -37.14 12.01 -3.92
CA ASP A 103 -36.93 11.38 -5.24
C ASP A 103 -37.50 12.20 -6.42
N ARG A 104 -38.57 12.97 -6.15
CA ARG A 104 -39.22 13.85 -7.15
C ARG A 104 -38.51 15.20 -7.31
N ALA A 105 -37.79 15.64 -6.29
CA ALA A 105 -37.07 16.92 -6.27
C ALA A 105 -35.59 16.77 -6.64
N PHE A 106 -34.95 15.64 -6.32
CA PHE A 106 -33.52 15.40 -6.46
C PHE A 106 -33.15 14.28 -7.45
N GLY A 107 -34.13 13.58 -8.04
CA GLY A 107 -33.90 12.45 -8.95
C GLY A 107 -33.50 11.16 -8.23
N LYS A 108 -33.39 10.04 -8.98
CA LYS A 108 -32.87 8.75 -8.45
C LYS A 108 -31.47 8.99 -7.87
N THR A 109 -31.19 8.45 -6.68
CA THR A 109 -29.86 8.57 -6.07
C THR A 109 -28.79 8.00 -7.01
N VAL A 110 -27.71 8.75 -7.23
CA VAL A 110 -26.60 8.39 -8.13
C VAL A 110 -26.02 7.02 -7.76
N GLU A 111 -25.97 6.67 -6.47
CA GLU A 111 -25.56 5.35 -5.98
C GLU A 111 -26.36 4.19 -6.61
N LEU A 112 -27.68 4.33 -6.80
CA LEU A 112 -28.50 3.30 -7.45
C LEU A 112 -28.15 3.15 -8.93
N LEU A 113 -27.76 4.25 -9.59
CA LEU A 113 -27.33 4.22 -11.00
C LEU A 113 -25.92 3.64 -11.15
N LEU A 114 -25.08 3.78 -10.11
CA LEU A 114 -23.74 3.22 -10.04
C LEU A 114 -23.73 1.73 -9.67
N ASP A 115 -24.73 1.18 -8.98
CA ASP A 115 -24.81 -0.26 -8.67
C ASP A 115 -25.04 -1.11 -9.95
N PRO A 116 -24.08 -1.93 -10.41
CA PRO A 116 -24.22 -2.74 -11.62
C PRO A 116 -25.37 -3.75 -11.59
N LYS A 117 -25.97 -4.03 -10.42
CA LYS A 117 -27.09 -4.96 -10.23
C LYS A 117 -28.46 -4.30 -10.33
N SER A 118 -28.53 -2.97 -10.23
CA SER A 118 -29.79 -2.23 -10.33
C SER A 118 -30.39 -2.33 -11.74
N LYS A 119 -31.72 -2.27 -11.84
CA LYS A 119 -32.43 -2.25 -13.13
C LYS A 119 -32.89 -0.83 -13.45
N LEU A 120 -32.52 -0.33 -14.63
CA LEU A 120 -33.05 0.92 -15.15
C LEU A 120 -34.49 0.76 -15.66
N GLU A 121 -35.27 1.83 -15.49
CA GLU A 121 -36.59 1.91 -16.09
C GLU A 121 -36.48 2.20 -17.60
N PRO A 122 -37.42 1.68 -18.42
CA PRO A 122 -37.50 2.01 -19.84
C PRO A 122 -37.68 3.51 -20.06
N LEU A 123 -37.12 4.04 -21.15
CA LEU A 123 -37.37 5.42 -21.57
C LEU A 123 -38.86 5.60 -21.87
N VAL A 124 -39.49 6.62 -21.31
CA VAL A 124 -40.89 6.99 -21.60
C VAL A 124 -40.90 7.85 -22.87
N GLU A 125 -41.73 7.51 -23.86
CA GLU A 125 -41.77 8.16 -25.19
C GLU A 125 -42.18 9.66 -25.20
N ASN A 126 -42.44 10.28 -24.05
CA ASN A 126 -43.08 11.60 -23.96
C ASN A 126 -42.30 12.70 -23.21
N ASP A 127 -41.02 12.51 -22.88
CA ASP A 127 -40.23 13.67 -22.42
C ASP A 127 -39.80 14.50 -23.63
N ASP A 128 -40.38 15.70 -23.71
CA ASP A 128 -40.22 16.66 -24.79
C ASP A 128 -38.78 16.74 -25.32
N HIS A 129 -38.62 16.57 -26.63
CA HIS A 129 -37.39 16.74 -27.40
C HIS A 129 -36.73 18.15 -27.29
N ALA A 130 -37.13 18.97 -26.30
CA ALA A 130 -36.92 20.41 -26.27
C ALA A 130 -36.07 20.96 -25.10
N ASP A 131 -35.75 20.19 -24.04
CA ASP A 131 -35.04 20.75 -22.86
C ASP A 131 -33.57 20.29 -22.71
N VAL A 132 -32.91 19.88 -23.79
CA VAL A 132 -31.44 19.62 -23.85
C VAL A 132 -30.63 20.94 -23.82
N ALA A 133 -31.30 22.09 -23.72
CA ALA A 133 -30.70 23.42 -23.86
C ALA A 133 -30.48 24.17 -22.52
N LYS A 134 -30.65 23.54 -21.36
CA LYS A 134 -30.28 24.13 -20.07
C LYS A 134 -29.00 23.51 -19.54
N THR A 135 -27.91 24.20 -19.84
CA THR A 135 -26.56 24.08 -19.30
C THR A 135 -26.56 24.31 -17.78
N HIS A 136 -26.78 23.24 -17.02
CA HIS A 136 -26.30 23.12 -15.64
C HIS A 136 -25.98 21.64 -15.39
N LEU A 137 -24.83 21.40 -14.73
CA LEU A 137 -24.33 20.10 -14.27
C LEU A 137 -25.48 19.25 -13.69
N ASP A 138 -25.85 18.18 -14.37
CA ASP A 138 -26.84 17.22 -13.90
C ASP A 138 -26.15 15.85 -13.85
N THR A 139 -25.31 15.68 -12.82
CA THR A 139 -24.51 14.47 -12.58
C THR A 139 -25.39 13.22 -12.60
N THR A 140 -26.63 13.32 -12.10
CA THR A 140 -27.60 12.22 -12.11
C THR A 140 -27.99 11.82 -13.53
N LYS A 141 -28.35 12.77 -14.40
CA LYS A 141 -28.64 12.47 -15.82
C LYS A 141 -27.41 11.97 -16.57
N ALA A 142 -26.23 12.50 -16.25
CA ALA A 142 -24.98 12.07 -16.85
C ALA A 142 -24.70 10.59 -16.55
N VAL A 143 -24.80 10.20 -15.29
CA VAL A 143 -24.63 8.81 -14.83
C VAL A 143 -25.74 7.92 -15.42
N GLU A 144 -26.97 8.41 -15.55
CA GLU A 144 -28.06 7.65 -16.18
C GLU A 144 -27.76 7.34 -17.66
N TRP A 145 -27.28 8.31 -18.43
CA TRP A 145 -26.90 8.10 -19.83
C TRP A 145 -25.71 7.15 -19.96
N LEU A 146 -24.68 7.28 -19.12
CA LEU A 146 -23.57 6.33 -19.07
C LEU A 146 -24.04 4.93 -18.72
N ARG A 147 -24.98 4.80 -17.77
CA ARG A 147 -25.53 3.51 -17.39
C ARG A 147 -26.30 2.86 -18.54
N ARG A 148 -27.13 3.62 -19.25
CA ARG A 148 -27.84 3.14 -20.46
C ARG A 148 -26.86 2.72 -21.56
N ALA A 149 -25.77 3.48 -21.75
CA ALA A 149 -24.72 3.13 -22.70
C ALA A 149 -24.04 1.80 -22.34
N ALA A 150 -23.70 1.61 -21.06
CA ALA A 150 -23.10 0.38 -20.56
C ALA A 150 -24.06 -0.83 -20.70
N ASP A 151 -25.34 -0.67 -20.35
CA ASP A 151 -26.36 -1.71 -20.55
C ASP A 151 -26.54 -2.07 -22.05
N ASN A 152 -26.30 -1.11 -22.95
CA ASN A 152 -26.24 -1.31 -24.41
C ASN A 152 -24.83 -1.71 -24.91
N SER A 153 -23.97 -2.25 -24.03
CA SER A 153 -22.65 -2.80 -24.34
C SER A 153 -21.59 -1.79 -24.83
N ASN A 154 -21.75 -0.49 -24.57
CA ASN A 154 -20.66 0.46 -24.76
C ASN A 154 -19.57 0.23 -23.69
N ARG A 155 -18.34 -0.01 -24.12
CA ARG A 155 -17.24 -0.45 -23.25
C ARG A 155 -16.62 0.70 -22.47
N ASP A 156 -16.52 1.88 -23.06
CA ASP A 156 -15.98 3.09 -22.41
C ASP A 156 -16.89 3.56 -21.27
N ALA A 157 -18.20 3.38 -21.42
CA ALA A 157 -19.19 3.65 -20.38
C ALA A 157 -18.97 2.80 -19.13
N HIS A 158 -18.54 1.53 -19.28
CA HIS A 158 -18.21 0.68 -18.14
C HIS A 158 -17.02 1.25 -17.36
N VAL A 159 -15.98 1.73 -18.06
CA VAL A 159 -14.81 2.34 -17.42
C VAL A 159 -15.20 3.63 -16.70
N GLN A 160 -15.95 4.51 -17.34
CA GLN A 160 -16.38 5.77 -16.73
C GLN A 160 -17.26 5.56 -15.50
N LEU A 161 -18.19 4.59 -15.52
CA LEU A 161 -18.97 4.23 -14.34
C LEU A 161 -18.08 3.69 -13.21
N GLY A 162 -17.07 2.89 -13.54
CA GLY A 162 -16.08 2.43 -12.57
C GLY A 162 -15.27 3.57 -11.94
N ASN A 163 -14.86 4.55 -12.74
CA ASN A 163 -14.15 5.74 -12.27
C ASN A 163 -15.04 6.57 -11.32
N LEU A 164 -16.31 6.77 -11.71
CA LEU A 164 -17.30 7.49 -10.89
C LEU A 164 -17.55 6.80 -9.54
N CYS A 165 -17.57 5.47 -9.52
CA CYS A 165 -17.62 4.70 -8.28
C CYS A 165 -16.40 4.95 -7.39
N LEU A 166 -15.19 5.07 -7.96
CA LEU A 166 -13.97 5.35 -7.18
C LEU A 166 -13.89 6.79 -6.68
N SER A 167 -14.45 7.75 -7.42
CA SER A 167 -14.54 9.16 -7.00
C SER A 167 -15.66 9.43 -5.99
N HIS A 168 -16.52 8.46 -5.71
CA HIS A 168 -17.56 8.56 -4.69
C HIS A 168 -16.95 8.68 -3.28
N ASP A 169 -17.65 9.33 -2.35
CA ASP A 169 -17.24 9.44 -0.94
C ASP A 169 -18.32 8.85 -0.02
N PRO A 170 -18.09 7.68 0.61
CA PRO A 170 -16.88 6.84 0.51
C PRO A 170 -16.80 6.09 -0.85
N PRO A 171 -15.61 5.71 -1.32
CA PRO A 171 -15.45 5.01 -2.61
C PRO A 171 -16.22 3.69 -2.69
N MET A 172 -16.94 3.49 -3.80
CA MET A 172 -17.71 2.28 -4.09
C MET A 172 -16.85 1.23 -4.81
N ALA A 173 -15.82 0.72 -4.13
CA ALA A 173 -14.78 -0.09 -4.75
C ALA A 173 -15.26 -1.45 -5.30
N LEU A 174 -16.26 -2.08 -4.66
CA LEU A 174 -16.82 -3.34 -5.17
C LEU A 174 -17.56 -3.12 -6.49
N GLU A 175 -18.36 -2.06 -6.58
CA GLU A 175 -19.10 -1.66 -7.76
C GLU A 175 -18.16 -1.24 -8.88
N ALA A 176 -17.10 -0.47 -8.56
CA ALA A 176 -16.04 -0.13 -9.51
C ALA A 176 -15.39 -1.39 -10.10
N SER A 177 -14.99 -2.33 -9.26
CA SER A 177 -14.38 -3.59 -9.72
C SER A 177 -15.32 -4.40 -10.61
N ALA A 178 -16.62 -4.40 -10.30
CA ALA A 178 -17.64 -5.10 -11.07
C ALA A 178 -17.87 -4.45 -12.44
N TRP A 179 -17.82 -3.12 -12.54
CA TRP A 179 -17.88 -2.40 -13.81
C TRP A 179 -16.70 -2.72 -14.71
N TYR A 180 -15.47 -2.61 -14.20
CA TYR A 180 -14.28 -2.94 -14.98
C TYR A 180 -14.26 -4.39 -15.43
N THR A 181 -14.62 -5.34 -14.54
CA THR A 181 -14.55 -6.79 -14.83
C THR A 181 -15.43 -7.21 -16.02
N ARG A 182 -16.47 -6.44 -16.36
CA ARG A 182 -17.34 -6.72 -17.50
C ARG A 182 -16.64 -6.57 -18.85
N VAL A 183 -15.60 -5.74 -18.94
CA VAL A 183 -14.90 -5.42 -20.19
C VAL A 183 -13.44 -5.93 -20.21
N THR A 184 -13.03 -6.73 -19.21
CA THR A 184 -11.69 -7.34 -19.14
C THR A 184 -11.64 -8.82 -19.54
N LYS A 185 -12.80 -9.49 -19.66
CA LYS A 185 -12.89 -10.91 -20.03
C LYS A 185 -13.11 -11.17 -21.52
N ASP A 186 -13.24 -10.11 -22.31
CA ASP A 186 -13.49 -10.19 -23.75
C ASP A 186 -12.25 -10.61 -24.55
N GLU A 187 -12.43 -11.10 -25.78
CA GLU A 187 -11.33 -11.40 -26.71
C GLU A 187 -10.44 -10.16 -26.95
N THR A 188 -11.06 -8.98 -26.94
CA THR A 188 -10.39 -7.67 -26.96
C THR A 188 -10.69 -6.93 -25.66
N PRO A 189 -9.92 -7.13 -24.57
CA PRO A 189 -10.22 -6.52 -23.29
C PRO A 189 -9.91 -5.01 -23.32
N HIS A 190 -10.55 -4.22 -22.44
CA HIS A 190 -10.37 -2.77 -22.42
C HIS A 190 -9.07 -2.41 -21.68
N PRO A 191 -8.15 -1.62 -22.27
CA PRO A 191 -6.86 -1.26 -21.66
C PRO A 191 -7.05 -0.58 -20.29
N ASP A 192 -7.81 0.50 -20.23
CA ASP A 192 -7.99 1.28 -19.00
C ASP A 192 -8.70 0.49 -17.90
N ALA A 193 -9.66 -0.38 -18.25
CA ALA A 193 -10.32 -1.25 -17.27
C ALA A 193 -9.35 -2.27 -16.65
N LEU A 194 -8.45 -2.83 -17.46
CA LEU A 194 -7.40 -3.73 -16.98
C LEU A 194 -6.42 -2.97 -16.10
N TYR A 195 -5.99 -1.77 -16.52
CA TYR A 195 -5.08 -0.94 -15.74
C TYR A 195 -5.71 -0.53 -14.39
N ASN A 196 -6.94 -0.02 -14.39
CA ASN A 196 -7.64 0.41 -13.17
C ASN A 196 -7.88 -0.76 -12.21
N LEU A 197 -8.25 -1.95 -12.70
CA LEU A 197 -8.30 -3.16 -11.86
C LEU A 197 -6.94 -3.55 -11.32
N GLY A 198 -5.89 -3.43 -12.13
CA GLY A 198 -4.51 -3.62 -11.71
C GLY A 198 -4.17 -2.70 -10.55
N VAL A 199 -4.42 -1.39 -10.67
CA VAL A 199 -4.17 -0.40 -9.60
C VAL A 199 -4.98 -0.72 -8.34
N MET A 200 -6.27 -1.00 -8.47
CA MET A 200 -7.11 -1.37 -7.32
C MET A 200 -6.59 -2.62 -6.59
N LEU A 201 -6.10 -3.61 -7.32
CA LEU A 201 -5.49 -4.81 -6.72
C LEU A 201 -4.08 -4.50 -6.17
N PHE A 202 -3.32 -3.60 -6.79
CA PHE A 202 -1.97 -3.29 -6.36
C PHE A 202 -1.95 -2.50 -5.04
N GLU A 203 -2.80 -1.50 -4.93
CA GLU A 203 -2.81 -0.56 -3.80
C GLU A 203 -3.89 -0.89 -2.76
N GLY A 204 -5.00 -1.50 -3.20
CA GLY A 204 -6.24 -1.56 -2.41
C GLY A 204 -6.96 -0.20 -2.37
N VAL A 205 -8.19 -0.19 -1.86
CA VAL A 205 -8.96 1.03 -1.60
C VAL A 205 -9.40 1.03 -0.14
N GLN A 206 -8.53 1.55 0.73
CA GLN A 206 -8.70 1.45 2.20
C GLN A 206 -9.85 2.29 2.74
N HIS A 207 -10.17 3.40 2.06
CA HIS A 207 -11.25 4.33 2.45
C HIS A 207 -12.62 3.92 1.91
N ALA A 208 -12.72 2.85 1.13
CA ALA A 208 -14.01 2.29 0.68
C ALA A 208 -14.78 1.64 1.84
N GLU A 209 -16.10 1.60 1.73
CA GLU A 209 -16.96 0.89 2.68
C GLU A 209 -17.79 -0.20 1.96
N PRO A 210 -17.46 -1.49 2.10
CA PRO A 210 -16.34 -2.05 2.86
C PRO A 210 -14.97 -1.83 2.17
N PRO A 211 -13.85 -1.86 2.92
CA PRO A 211 -12.51 -1.68 2.35
C PRO A 211 -12.18 -2.73 1.28
N PHE A 212 -11.61 -2.29 0.16
CA PHE A 212 -11.12 -3.19 -0.89
C PHE A 212 -9.65 -3.55 -0.62
N LEU A 213 -9.40 -4.80 -0.23
CA LEU A 213 -8.04 -5.26 0.07
C LEU A 213 -7.24 -5.50 -1.22
N GLY A 214 -6.07 -4.88 -1.31
CA GLY A 214 -5.13 -5.13 -2.41
C GLY A 214 -4.49 -6.51 -2.33
N ASN A 215 -4.18 -7.07 -3.50
CA ASN A 215 -3.28 -8.20 -3.70
C ASN A 215 -2.31 -7.86 -4.85
N LYS A 216 -1.11 -7.40 -4.48
CA LYS A 216 -0.09 -6.96 -5.44
C LYS A 216 0.29 -8.03 -6.47
N SER A 217 0.47 -9.28 -6.04
CA SER A 217 0.78 -10.37 -6.96
C SER A 217 -0.36 -10.62 -7.96
N ALA A 218 -1.61 -10.55 -7.50
CA ALA A 218 -2.78 -10.71 -8.37
C ALA A 218 -2.98 -9.54 -9.36
N SER A 219 -2.36 -8.38 -9.14
CA SER A 219 -2.43 -7.24 -10.07
C SER A 219 -1.56 -7.41 -11.33
N ILE A 220 -0.46 -8.16 -11.25
CA ILE A 220 0.54 -8.26 -12.32
C ILE A 220 -0.01 -8.84 -13.63
N PRO A 221 -0.90 -9.87 -13.61
CA PRO A 221 -1.56 -10.31 -14.83
C PRO A 221 -2.41 -9.22 -15.50
N PHE A 222 -3.04 -8.33 -14.71
CA PHE A 222 -3.85 -7.24 -15.25
C PHE A 222 -2.97 -6.17 -15.90
N PHE A 223 -1.88 -5.74 -15.24
CA PHE A 223 -0.94 -4.79 -15.83
C PHE A 223 -0.24 -5.34 -17.07
N THR A 224 0.21 -6.60 -17.01
CA THR A 224 0.79 -7.28 -18.19
C THR A 224 -0.20 -7.27 -19.35
N ARG A 225 -1.45 -7.66 -19.10
CA ARG A 225 -2.47 -7.70 -20.16
C ARG A 225 -2.83 -6.31 -20.66
N ALA A 226 -2.91 -5.31 -19.78
CA ALA A 226 -3.14 -3.91 -20.15
C ALA A 226 -2.03 -3.39 -21.07
N ALA A 227 -0.77 -3.68 -20.73
CA ALA A 227 0.38 -3.29 -21.52
C ALA A 227 0.40 -3.96 -22.91
N GLU A 228 0.02 -5.25 -22.99
CA GLU A 228 -0.13 -6.00 -24.24
C GLU A 228 -1.18 -5.39 -25.18
N VAL A 229 -2.34 -5.00 -24.64
CA VAL A 229 -3.42 -4.39 -25.45
C VAL A 229 -3.21 -2.91 -25.74
N GLY A 230 -2.15 -2.32 -25.18
CA GLY A 230 -1.67 -1.00 -25.57
C GLY A 230 -1.92 0.12 -24.57
N ASP A 231 -2.32 -0.20 -23.34
CA ASP A 231 -2.43 0.78 -22.25
C ASP A 231 -1.06 1.43 -21.99
N VAL A 232 -1.01 2.76 -22.03
CA VAL A 232 0.26 3.49 -22.02
C VAL A 232 0.88 3.51 -20.62
N SER A 233 0.05 3.65 -19.59
CA SER A 233 0.48 3.69 -18.18
C SER A 233 0.94 2.31 -17.70
N ALA A 234 0.28 1.24 -18.14
CA ALA A 234 0.70 -0.13 -17.91
C ALA A 234 2.00 -0.47 -18.63
N GLN A 235 2.19 0.01 -19.87
CA GLN A 235 3.46 -0.14 -20.59
C GLN A 235 4.60 0.51 -19.81
N PHE A 236 4.41 1.72 -19.31
CA PHE A 236 5.42 2.36 -18.46
C PHE A 236 5.65 1.58 -17.16
N PHE A 237 4.59 1.27 -16.42
CA PHE A 237 4.65 0.57 -15.13
C PHE A 237 5.36 -0.79 -15.25
N MET A 238 4.92 -1.65 -16.17
CA MET A 238 5.56 -2.94 -16.43
C MET A 238 6.97 -2.78 -17.00
N GLY A 239 7.21 -1.73 -17.77
CA GLY A 239 8.52 -1.39 -18.29
C GLY A 239 9.53 -1.12 -17.18
N ILE A 240 9.16 -0.36 -16.16
CA ILE A 240 9.98 -0.10 -14.96
C ILE A 240 10.21 -1.37 -14.16
N LEU A 241 9.13 -2.13 -13.87
CA LEU A 241 9.22 -3.38 -13.12
C LEU A 241 10.16 -4.39 -13.79
N LEU A 242 10.06 -4.54 -15.11
CA LEU A 242 10.97 -5.42 -15.84
C LEU A 242 12.38 -4.84 -15.93
N HIS A 243 12.54 -3.52 -16.10
CA HIS A 243 13.88 -2.93 -16.14
C HIS A 243 14.65 -3.13 -14.82
N GLN A 244 13.97 -2.96 -13.68
CA GLN A 244 14.60 -3.00 -12.35
C GLN A 244 14.52 -4.38 -11.68
N GLY A 245 13.54 -5.21 -12.05
CA GLY A 245 13.12 -6.38 -11.27
C GLY A 245 12.35 -5.99 -10.02
N ASP A 246 11.55 -6.91 -9.50
CA ASP A 246 10.84 -6.77 -8.21
C ASP A 246 10.77 -8.14 -7.52
N GLU A 247 11.51 -8.27 -6.40
CA GLU A 247 11.61 -9.52 -5.64
C GLU A 247 10.32 -9.85 -4.87
N ASP A 248 9.55 -8.86 -4.44
CA ASP A 248 8.29 -9.08 -3.71
C ASP A 248 7.19 -9.60 -4.65
N LEU A 249 7.34 -9.34 -5.96
CA LEU A 249 6.44 -9.79 -7.02
C LEU A 249 6.97 -10.99 -7.82
N ASP A 250 8.16 -11.50 -7.49
CA ASP A 250 8.85 -12.57 -8.23
C ASP A 250 9.09 -12.22 -9.72
N ILE A 251 9.47 -10.96 -9.98
CA ILE A 251 9.79 -10.45 -11.32
C ILE A 251 11.30 -10.28 -11.44
N GLU A 252 11.93 -11.12 -12.26
CA GLU A 252 13.35 -10.97 -12.59
C GLU A 252 13.61 -9.76 -13.50
N PRO A 253 14.73 -9.03 -13.32
CA PRO A 253 15.10 -7.93 -14.19
C PRO A 253 15.38 -8.41 -15.62
N ASN A 254 14.75 -7.74 -16.57
CA ASN A 254 14.88 -7.92 -18.01
C ASN A 254 14.99 -6.55 -18.69
N PHE A 255 16.23 -6.08 -18.82
CA PHE A 255 16.56 -4.77 -19.39
C PHE A 255 15.93 -4.56 -20.78
N THR A 256 16.05 -5.54 -21.68
CA THR A 256 15.55 -5.42 -23.06
C THR A 256 14.04 -5.26 -23.12
N SER A 257 13.29 -6.08 -22.38
CA SER A 257 11.82 -6.04 -22.37
C SER A 257 11.31 -4.80 -21.64
N GLY A 258 11.96 -4.44 -20.54
CA GLY A 258 11.66 -3.20 -19.81
C GLY A 258 11.84 -1.97 -20.70
N LEU A 259 13.01 -1.84 -21.34
CA LEU A 259 13.31 -0.72 -22.22
C LEU A 259 12.35 -0.64 -23.42
N MET A 260 11.98 -1.79 -24.01
CA MET A 260 11.00 -1.83 -25.10
C MET A 260 9.65 -1.25 -24.69
N LEU A 261 9.13 -1.63 -23.52
CA LEU A 261 7.84 -1.14 -23.03
C LEU A 261 7.90 0.36 -22.67
N ILE A 262 8.99 0.81 -22.05
CA ILE A 262 9.19 2.23 -21.73
C ILE A 262 9.27 3.06 -23.02
N ASP A 263 10.00 2.60 -24.04
CA ASP A 263 10.08 3.26 -25.36
C ASP A 263 8.72 3.31 -26.07
N MET A 264 7.92 2.23 -25.98
CA MET A 264 6.55 2.23 -26.49
C MET A 264 5.67 3.27 -25.79
N ALA A 265 5.74 3.35 -24.46
CA ALA A 265 4.99 4.33 -23.67
C ALA A 265 5.41 5.77 -24.01
N ALA A 266 6.72 6.02 -24.10
CA ALA A 266 7.27 7.33 -24.46
C ALA A 266 6.85 7.77 -25.87
N LYS A 267 6.87 6.85 -26.86
CA LYS A 267 6.41 7.14 -28.23
C LYS A 267 4.92 7.48 -28.33
N LYS A 268 4.11 7.01 -27.37
CA LYS A 268 2.69 7.36 -27.25
C LYS A 268 2.45 8.62 -26.42
N GLY A 269 3.51 9.30 -25.98
CA GLY A 269 3.42 10.57 -25.25
C GLY A 269 3.34 10.43 -23.74
N HIS A 270 3.70 9.29 -23.15
CA HIS A 270 3.72 9.16 -21.69
C HIS A 270 4.82 10.06 -21.08
N PRO A 271 4.48 11.02 -20.20
CA PRO A 271 5.42 12.00 -19.66
C PRO A 271 6.58 11.33 -18.90
N ALA A 272 6.25 10.54 -17.87
CA ALA A 272 7.25 9.88 -17.03
C ALA A 272 8.08 8.84 -17.78
N ALA A 273 7.57 8.27 -18.88
CA ALA A 273 8.35 7.30 -19.67
C ALA A 273 9.42 8.01 -20.49
N SER A 274 9.07 9.15 -21.08
CA SER A 274 10.03 10.00 -21.79
C SER A 274 11.10 10.51 -20.84
N TYR A 275 10.72 10.96 -19.64
CA TYR A 275 11.67 11.39 -18.62
C TYR A 275 12.56 10.25 -18.14
N TYR A 276 12.02 9.07 -17.88
CA TYR A 276 12.80 7.90 -17.46
C TYR A 276 13.86 7.52 -18.52
N LEU A 277 13.48 7.45 -19.80
CA LEU A 277 14.42 7.21 -20.89
C LEU A 277 15.46 8.33 -21.00
N ALA A 278 15.07 9.58 -20.77
CA ALA A 278 16.00 10.69 -20.73
C ALA A 278 17.07 10.44 -19.66
N GLN A 279 16.67 10.07 -18.43
CA GLN A 279 17.62 9.77 -17.37
C GLN A 279 18.51 8.57 -17.69
N LEU A 280 17.98 7.52 -18.32
CA LEU A 280 18.80 6.40 -18.82
C LEU A 280 19.85 6.86 -19.84
N TYR A 281 19.48 7.72 -20.80
CA TYR A 281 20.43 8.27 -21.76
C TYR A 281 21.40 9.29 -21.13
N ARG A 282 21.02 9.92 -20.01
CA ARG A 282 21.92 10.81 -19.25
C ARG A 282 23.00 10.03 -18.52
N SER A 283 22.64 8.93 -17.86
CA SER A 283 23.57 8.12 -17.07
C SER A 283 24.33 7.10 -17.91
N GLY A 284 23.69 6.56 -18.94
CA GLY A 284 24.09 5.28 -19.54
C GLY A 284 23.82 4.10 -18.59
N ASP A 285 24.03 2.90 -19.10
CA ASP A 285 24.08 1.65 -18.36
C ASP A 285 25.10 0.70 -19.03
N GLU A 286 26.33 0.73 -18.52
CA GLU A 286 27.44 -0.08 -19.05
C GLU A 286 27.19 -1.58 -18.89
N ALA A 287 26.45 -2.01 -17.87
CA ALA A 287 26.16 -3.42 -17.62
C ALA A 287 25.28 -4.03 -18.72
N ASN A 288 24.50 -3.19 -19.41
CA ASN A 288 23.60 -3.58 -20.48
C ASN A 288 24.02 -3.06 -21.87
N ASP A 289 25.29 -2.65 -22.04
CA ASP A 289 25.83 -2.06 -23.28
C ASP A 289 25.00 -0.86 -23.79
N PHE A 290 24.46 -0.07 -22.86
CA PHE A 290 23.65 1.10 -23.17
C PHE A 290 24.46 2.37 -22.92
N ALA A 291 24.99 2.94 -23.99
CA ALA A 291 25.80 4.16 -23.89
C ALA A 291 24.94 5.39 -23.54
N ALA A 292 25.49 6.27 -22.69
CA ALA A 292 24.94 7.61 -22.50
C ALA A 292 24.91 8.36 -23.84
N ASP A 293 23.81 9.07 -24.11
CA ASP A 293 23.61 9.88 -25.31
C ASP A 293 22.98 11.21 -24.91
N ARG A 294 23.81 12.24 -24.90
CA ARG A 294 23.41 13.59 -24.50
C ARG A 294 22.33 14.18 -25.41
N THR A 295 22.37 13.87 -26.70
CA THR A 295 21.40 14.42 -27.68
C THR A 295 20.03 13.82 -27.40
N LYS A 296 19.97 12.49 -27.27
CA LYS A 296 18.73 11.79 -26.94
C LYS A 296 18.19 12.16 -25.57
N PHE A 297 19.05 12.34 -24.57
CA PHE A 297 18.65 12.86 -23.26
C PHE A 297 17.86 14.16 -23.41
N LEU A 298 18.39 15.14 -24.14
CA LEU A 298 17.73 16.43 -24.32
C LEU A 298 16.45 16.33 -25.16
N GLU A 299 16.44 15.54 -26.23
CA GLU A 299 15.24 15.31 -27.05
C GLU A 299 14.09 14.66 -26.25
N LEU A 300 14.41 13.68 -25.41
CA LEU A 300 13.42 13.01 -24.57
C LEU A 300 12.98 13.87 -23.38
N LEU A 301 13.89 14.68 -22.85
CA LEU A 301 13.56 15.68 -21.83
C LEU A 301 12.59 16.74 -22.38
N ASP A 302 12.82 17.22 -23.61
CA ASP A 302 11.90 18.15 -24.28
C ASP A 302 10.52 17.51 -24.49
N LYS A 303 10.47 16.25 -24.95
CA LYS A 303 9.20 15.49 -25.07
C LYS A 303 8.48 15.29 -23.75
N ALA A 304 9.21 15.00 -22.67
CA ALA A 304 8.63 14.85 -21.35
C ALA A 304 8.00 16.16 -20.87
N MET A 305 8.69 17.30 -21.07
CA MET A 305 8.14 18.62 -20.75
C MET A 305 6.92 18.98 -21.62
N GLU A 306 6.95 18.66 -22.92
CA GLU A 306 5.79 18.85 -23.81
C GLU A 306 4.56 18.06 -23.35
N ALA A 307 4.78 16.89 -22.75
CA ALA A 307 3.76 16.03 -22.16
C ALA A 307 3.38 16.42 -20.71
N GLY A 308 3.97 17.48 -20.14
CA GLY A 308 3.64 17.92 -18.78
C GLY A 308 4.28 17.07 -17.68
N ASP A 309 5.53 16.62 -17.85
CA ASP A 309 6.26 15.89 -16.81
C ASP A 309 6.98 16.83 -15.83
N ALA A 310 6.57 16.81 -14.56
CA ALA A 310 7.07 17.73 -13.55
C ALA A 310 8.56 17.53 -13.25
N ASP A 311 9.04 16.28 -13.26
CA ASP A 311 10.45 15.95 -13.03
C ASP A 311 11.34 16.43 -14.19
N ALA A 312 10.82 16.41 -15.42
CA ALA A 312 11.50 16.96 -16.59
C ALA A 312 11.67 18.48 -16.48
N PHE A 313 10.62 19.21 -16.06
CA PHE A 313 10.73 20.66 -15.79
C PHE A 313 11.73 20.94 -14.67
N PHE A 314 11.73 20.16 -13.59
CA PHE A 314 12.69 20.29 -12.50
C PHE A 314 14.13 20.04 -12.97
N CYS A 315 14.35 18.98 -13.75
CA CYS A 315 15.65 18.65 -14.33
C CYS A 315 16.15 19.78 -15.25
N MET A 316 15.28 20.40 -16.04
CA MET A 316 15.65 21.56 -16.87
C MET A 316 15.97 22.79 -16.00
N ALA A 317 15.24 22.99 -14.91
CA ALA A 317 15.54 24.05 -13.94
C ALA A 317 16.96 23.89 -13.36
N ASP A 318 17.34 22.68 -12.95
CA ASP A 318 18.69 22.38 -12.44
C ASP A 318 19.78 22.63 -13.50
N ILE A 319 19.51 22.30 -14.77
CA ILE A 319 20.43 22.58 -15.88
C ILE A 319 20.68 24.09 -15.99
N TYR A 320 19.64 24.93 -15.94
CA TYR A 320 19.79 26.39 -15.97
C TYR A 320 20.36 26.96 -14.68
N PHE A 321 20.06 26.35 -13.53
CA PHE A 321 20.55 26.80 -12.23
C PHE A 321 22.06 26.63 -12.12
N HIS A 322 22.59 25.49 -12.55
CA HIS A 322 24.02 25.20 -12.51
C HIS A 322 24.77 25.70 -13.76
N GLY A 323 24.08 25.78 -14.90
CA GLY A 323 24.70 25.93 -16.21
C GLY A 323 25.33 24.61 -16.70
N SER A 324 25.51 24.51 -18.02
CA SER A 324 26.24 23.44 -18.71
C SER A 324 26.82 23.97 -20.02
N ASP A 325 27.56 23.14 -20.76
CA ASP A 325 28.22 23.55 -22.01
C ASP A 325 27.26 24.16 -23.05
N GLU A 326 26.00 23.71 -23.08
CA GLU A 326 24.96 24.15 -24.03
C GLU A 326 23.99 25.18 -23.42
N PHE A 327 23.99 25.33 -22.10
CA PHE A 327 23.05 26.16 -21.35
C PHE A 327 23.81 27.07 -20.40
N GLU A 328 23.87 28.37 -20.69
CA GLU A 328 24.44 29.32 -19.73
C GLU A 328 23.60 29.33 -18.44
N GLN A 329 24.28 29.53 -17.30
CA GLN A 329 23.60 29.69 -16.03
C GLN A 329 22.65 30.89 -16.08
N ASP A 330 21.36 30.64 -15.86
CA ASP A 330 20.31 31.64 -15.88
C ASP A 330 19.27 31.35 -14.79
N TYR A 331 19.38 32.09 -13.69
CA TYR A 331 18.47 31.94 -12.55
C TYR A 331 17.04 32.38 -12.83
N ASP A 332 16.80 33.25 -13.82
CA ASP A 332 15.44 33.63 -14.20
C ASP A 332 14.76 32.49 -14.95
N GLN A 333 15.49 31.81 -15.85
CA GLN A 333 15.02 30.59 -16.51
C GLN A 333 14.86 29.43 -15.52
N ALA A 334 15.85 29.18 -14.66
CA ALA A 334 15.75 28.15 -13.62
C ALA A 334 14.51 28.35 -12.74
N ARG A 335 14.24 29.59 -12.31
CA ARG A 335 13.03 29.93 -11.54
C ARG A 335 11.75 29.67 -12.33
N ALA A 336 11.72 29.98 -13.63
CA ALA A 336 10.55 29.73 -14.48
C ALA A 336 10.27 28.22 -14.63
N PHE A 337 11.31 27.41 -14.84
CA PHE A 337 11.21 25.95 -14.91
C PHE A 337 10.84 25.32 -13.55
N TYR A 338 11.41 25.78 -12.43
CA TYR A 338 10.97 25.33 -11.10
C TYR A 338 9.51 25.70 -10.84
N MET A 339 9.04 26.87 -11.30
CA MET A 339 7.63 27.24 -11.19
C MET A 339 6.74 26.30 -12.02
N ALA A 340 7.14 25.95 -13.25
CA ALA A 340 6.39 25.01 -14.09
C ALA A 340 6.32 23.60 -13.46
N ALA A 341 7.41 23.12 -12.87
CA ALA A 341 7.43 21.86 -12.12
C ALA A 341 6.53 21.92 -10.87
N ALA A 342 6.56 23.05 -10.14
CA ALA A 342 5.75 23.27 -8.95
C ALA A 342 4.24 23.39 -9.27
N GLU A 343 3.88 24.04 -10.38
CA GLU A 343 2.51 24.11 -10.92
C GLU A 343 1.95 22.70 -11.22
N GLN A 344 2.83 21.73 -11.49
CA GLN A 344 2.50 20.31 -11.69
C GLN A 344 2.66 19.44 -10.42
N GLY A 345 2.85 20.07 -9.25
CA GLY A 345 2.84 19.40 -7.96
C GLY A 345 4.20 18.91 -7.43
N HIS A 346 5.32 19.22 -8.10
CA HIS A 346 6.65 18.77 -7.65
C HIS A 346 7.08 19.46 -6.33
N ALA A 347 7.18 18.69 -5.24
CA ALA A 347 7.48 19.20 -3.91
C ALA A 347 8.88 19.85 -3.81
N ASP A 348 9.92 19.20 -4.36
CA ASP A 348 11.27 19.78 -4.30
C ASP A 348 11.44 21.03 -5.17
N ALA A 349 10.63 21.21 -6.23
CA ALA A 349 10.60 22.45 -7.00
C ALA A 349 10.16 23.63 -6.13
N PHE A 350 9.12 23.44 -5.30
CA PHE A 350 8.72 24.41 -4.28
C PHE A 350 9.84 24.67 -3.27
N CYS A 351 10.56 23.63 -2.84
CA CYS A 351 11.70 23.80 -1.93
C CYS A 351 12.83 24.64 -2.56
N CYS A 352 13.18 24.37 -3.83
CA CYS A 352 14.16 25.15 -4.60
C CYS A 352 13.71 26.61 -4.79
N LEU A 353 12.45 26.86 -5.13
CA LEU A 353 11.88 28.21 -5.17
C LEU A 353 12.02 28.92 -3.82
N GLY A 354 11.72 28.23 -2.73
CA GLY A 354 11.94 28.72 -1.37
C GLY A 354 13.40 29.12 -1.13
N ALA A 355 14.34 28.27 -1.56
CA ALA A 355 15.78 28.53 -1.43
C ALA A 355 16.26 29.72 -2.28
N LEU A 356 15.71 29.94 -3.48
CA LEU A 356 16.02 31.11 -4.30
C LEU A 356 15.66 32.41 -3.54
N TYR A 357 14.46 32.48 -2.97
CA TYR A 357 14.02 33.65 -2.20
C TYR A 357 14.69 33.77 -0.84
N TYR A 358 14.99 32.66 -0.17
CA TYR A 358 15.70 32.67 1.11
C TYR A 358 17.12 33.21 0.97
N ASN A 359 17.82 32.84 -0.12
CA ASN A 359 19.20 33.23 -0.36
C ASN A 359 19.37 34.47 -1.26
N GLY A 360 18.30 34.93 -1.93
CA GLY A 360 18.37 36.02 -2.90
C GLY A 360 19.12 35.65 -4.19
N ILE A 361 18.98 34.40 -4.64
CA ILE A 361 19.63 33.90 -5.86
C ILE A 361 18.72 34.18 -7.05
N GLY A 362 19.15 35.07 -7.96
CA GLY A 362 18.35 35.47 -9.12
C GLY A 362 17.08 36.27 -8.79
N VAL A 363 16.78 36.51 -7.51
CA VAL A 363 15.66 37.31 -7.00
C VAL A 363 16.11 38.18 -5.83
N GLU A 364 15.32 39.19 -5.49
CA GLU A 364 15.50 39.89 -4.21
C GLU A 364 15.18 38.93 -3.06
N GLN A 365 16.02 38.95 -2.02
CA GLN A 365 15.83 38.10 -0.85
C GLN A 365 14.51 38.46 -0.14
N ASP A 366 13.65 37.47 0.02
CA ASP A 366 12.36 37.63 0.71
C ASP A 366 12.04 36.37 1.52
N PHE A 367 12.30 36.46 2.82
CA PHE A 367 12.04 35.37 3.75
C PHE A 367 10.55 35.03 3.88
N LYS A 368 9.62 35.96 3.64
CA LYS A 368 8.19 35.64 3.73
C LYS A 368 7.76 34.80 2.54
N THR A 369 8.22 35.16 1.35
CA THR A 369 7.97 34.37 0.14
C THR A 369 8.66 33.00 0.23
N ALA A 370 9.88 32.94 0.75
CA ALA A 370 10.57 31.67 1.01
C ALA A 370 9.78 30.77 1.99
N PHE A 371 9.24 31.34 3.07
CA PHE A 371 8.43 30.61 4.04
C PHE A 371 7.21 29.96 3.39
N LEU A 372 6.48 30.71 2.54
CA LEU A 372 5.31 30.21 1.84
C LEU A 372 5.66 29.04 0.90
N TYR A 373 6.76 29.15 0.16
CA TYR A 373 7.19 28.06 -0.71
C TYR A 373 7.67 26.82 0.06
N TYR A 374 8.39 26.99 1.17
CA TYR A 374 8.72 25.85 2.03
C TYR A 374 7.49 25.24 2.68
N GLN A 375 6.45 26.03 2.99
CA GLN A 375 5.18 25.51 3.49
C GLN A 375 4.48 24.64 2.42
N GLU A 376 4.37 25.14 1.19
CA GLU A 376 3.78 24.37 0.08
C GLU A 376 4.54 23.08 -0.23
N ALA A 377 5.88 23.09 -0.10
CA ALA A 377 6.71 21.89 -0.24
C ALA A 377 6.51 20.90 0.93
N ALA A 378 6.39 21.41 2.15
CA ALA A 378 6.19 20.61 3.36
C ALA A 378 4.81 19.96 3.42
N ASP A 379 3.78 20.66 2.95
CA ASP A 379 2.41 20.13 2.79
C ASP A 379 2.34 19.03 1.71
N ARG A 380 3.37 18.95 0.86
CA ARG A 380 3.61 17.86 -0.11
C ARG A 380 4.73 16.92 0.33
N ASP A 381 4.87 16.75 1.65
CA ASP A 381 5.77 15.80 2.31
C ASP A 381 7.28 16.00 2.08
N SER A 382 7.73 17.18 1.63
CA SER A 382 9.17 17.46 1.53
C SER A 382 9.82 17.59 2.91
N MET A 383 10.60 16.59 3.31
CA MET A 383 11.36 16.60 4.57
C MET A 383 12.37 17.74 4.66
N GLU A 384 12.98 18.12 3.53
CA GLU A 384 13.93 19.22 3.49
C GLU A 384 13.24 20.56 3.72
N ALA A 385 12.04 20.73 3.19
CA ALA A 385 11.22 21.90 3.47
C ALA A 385 10.81 21.98 4.95
N TRP A 386 10.44 20.85 5.57
CA TRP A 386 10.19 20.79 7.02
C TRP A 386 11.41 21.21 7.85
N LYS A 387 12.64 20.83 7.46
CA LYS A 387 13.86 21.31 8.13
C LYS A 387 14.04 22.81 7.99
N ASN A 388 13.87 23.34 6.78
CA ASN A 388 13.97 24.78 6.50
C ASN A 388 12.93 25.59 7.30
N LEU A 389 11.69 25.10 7.40
CA LEU A 389 10.66 25.72 8.24
C LEU A 389 11.05 25.70 9.72
N ALA A 390 11.60 24.60 10.24
CA ALA A 390 12.06 24.53 11.61
C ALA A 390 13.18 25.56 11.90
N GLU A 391 14.13 25.74 10.97
CA GLU A 391 15.15 26.79 11.07
C GLU A 391 14.52 28.18 11.08
N MET A 392 13.58 28.45 10.16
CA MET A 392 12.90 29.74 10.06
C MET A 392 12.12 30.10 11.33
N TYR A 393 11.43 29.13 11.95
CA TYR A 393 10.79 29.31 13.25
C TYR A 393 11.79 29.48 14.41
N THR A 394 12.96 28.84 14.33
CA THR A 394 14.02 28.96 15.36
C THR A 394 14.63 30.35 15.36
N VAL A 395 14.93 30.88 14.17
CA VAL A 395 15.63 32.16 13.98
C VAL A 395 14.65 33.34 13.88
N GLY A 396 13.40 33.10 13.51
CA GLY A 396 12.39 34.13 13.29
C GLY A 396 12.53 34.86 11.95
N ARG A 397 12.96 34.16 10.89
CA ARG A 397 13.09 34.71 9.53
C ARG A 397 11.84 34.40 8.72
N GLY A 398 11.19 35.41 8.15
CA GLY A 398 9.96 35.24 7.35
C GLY A 398 8.70 34.93 8.18
N VAL A 399 8.88 34.40 9.39
CA VAL A 399 7.85 34.06 10.36
C VAL A 399 8.29 34.50 11.77
N PRO A 400 7.38 34.87 12.69
CA PRO A 400 7.75 35.13 14.08
C PRO A 400 8.44 33.92 14.71
N ARG A 401 9.48 34.18 15.51
CA ARG A 401 10.21 33.14 16.24
C ARG A 401 9.26 32.32 17.12
N ASN A 402 9.28 31.01 16.98
CA ASN A 402 8.47 30.08 17.75
C ASN A 402 9.25 28.78 18.02
N GLU A 403 9.93 28.72 19.15
CA GLU A 403 10.75 27.57 19.54
C GLU A 403 9.93 26.28 19.78
N ALA A 404 8.66 26.41 20.19
CA ALA A 404 7.80 25.25 20.41
C ALA A 404 7.45 24.57 19.09
N THR A 405 7.07 25.35 18.07
CA THR A 405 6.81 24.83 16.71
C THR A 405 8.08 24.25 16.09
N ALA A 406 9.22 24.94 16.19
CA ALA A 406 10.50 24.42 15.69
C ALA A 406 10.88 23.09 16.35
N SER A 407 10.76 22.99 17.68
CA SER A 407 11.06 21.77 18.42
C SER A 407 10.11 20.63 18.08
N ALA A 408 8.84 20.92 17.82
CA ALA A 408 7.86 19.92 17.38
C ALA A 408 8.22 19.35 16.00
N ILE A 409 8.58 20.21 15.05
CA ILE A 409 9.03 19.81 13.71
C ILE A 409 10.33 18.99 13.83
N ILE A 410 11.33 19.44 14.59
CA ILE A 410 12.59 18.70 14.78
C ILE A 410 12.34 17.34 15.45
N LYS A 411 11.43 17.26 16.44
CA LYS A 411 11.08 15.98 17.08
C LYS A 411 10.38 15.03 16.10
N MET A 412 9.49 15.55 15.26
CA MET A 412 8.87 14.81 14.17
C MET A 412 9.95 14.29 13.22
N LEU A 413 10.78 15.16 12.65
CA LEU A 413 11.88 14.77 11.76
C LEU A 413 12.84 13.77 12.40
N LYS A 414 13.18 13.93 13.68
CA LYS A 414 14.05 13.02 14.42
C LYS A 414 13.43 11.64 14.62
N LYS A 415 12.11 11.55 14.81
CA LYS A 415 11.39 10.26 14.83
C LYS A 415 11.51 9.55 13.49
N TRP A 416 11.50 10.31 12.39
CA TRP A 416 11.69 9.80 11.05
C TRP A 416 13.17 9.49 10.73
N GLN A 417 14.11 10.20 11.36
CA GLN A 417 15.56 10.08 11.13
C GLN A 417 16.27 8.99 11.98
N ILE A 418 15.63 8.42 13.02
CA ILE A 418 16.30 7.52 13.99
C ILE A 418 16.12 6.01 13.73
N SER A 419 15.18 5.57 12.89
CA SER A 419 14.88 4.14 12.78
C SER A 419 15.75 3.44 11.74
N LEU A 420 17.03 3.19 12.07
CA LEU A 420 17.74 2.04 11.49
C LEU A 420 17.02 0.77 11.98
N ILE A 421 16.42 0.05 11.04
CA ILE A 421 15.66 -1.16 11.34
C ILE A 421 16.40 -2.34 10.75
N ALA A 422 16.84 -3.28 11.58
CA ALA A 422 17.15 -4.63 11.11
C ALA A 422 15.82 -5.39 10.98
N ARG A 423 15.49 -5.84 9.77
CA ARG A 423 14.22 -6.54 9.55
C ARG A 423 14.25 -7.91 10.20
N ASN A 424 13.14 -8.31 10.79
CA ASN A 424 12.94 -9.71 11.10
C ASN A 424 12.60 -10.45 9.80
N LEU A 425 13.19 -11.61 9.56
CA LEU A 425 13.12 -12.34 8.29
C LEU A 425 12.72 -13.80 8.53
N VAL A 426 11.99 -14.36 7.58
CA VAL A 426 11.64 -15.79 7.56
C VAL A 426 12.15 -16.38 6.25
N TYR A 427 12.88 -17.48 6.34
CA TYR A 427 13.31 -18.25 5.17
C TYR A 427 12.84 -19.69 5.29
N HIS A 428 12.47 -20.27 4.17
CA HIS A 428 12.19 -21.70 4.04
C HIS A 428 13.42 -22.41 3.50
N VAL A 429 13.88 -23.46 4.18
CA VAL A 429 15.06 -24.23 3.76
C VAL A 429 14.81 -25.72 3.86
N ASP A 430 14.81 -26.37 2.70
CA ASP A 430 14.64 -27.82 2.57
C ASP A 430 15.75 -28.62 3.26
N SER A 431 15.47 -29.88 3.55
CA SER A 431 16.46 -30.77 4.17
C SER A 431 17.64 -31.01 3.23
N ALA A 432 18.86 -30.96 3.76
CA ALA A 432 20.10 -31.05 2.98
C ALA A 432 20.29 -29.93 1.94
N ALA A 433 19.53 -28.83 2.04
CA ALA A 433 19.66 -27.69 1.16
C ALA A 433 20.59 -26.61 1.73
N GLU A 434 21.16 -25.83 0.82
CA GLU A 434 21.85 -24.59 1.10
C GLU A 434 20.98 -23.45 0.58
N GLN A 435 20.76 -22.42 1.39
CA GLN A 435 19.97 -21.26 1.00
C GLN A 435 20.77 -19.99 1.23
N VAL A 436 20.80 -19.13 0.21
CA VAL A 436 21.33 -17.78 0.35
C VAL A 436 20.30 -16.93 1.10
N LEU A 437 20.72 -16.37 2.24
CA LEU A 437 19.93 -15.45 3.04
C LEU A 437 20.39 -14.02 2.77
N TYR A 438 19.44 -13.15 2.45
CA TYR A 438 19.63 -11.72 2.30
C TYR A 438 19.25 -11.04 3.60
N LEU A 439 20.23 -10.52 4.34
CA LEU A 439 19.93 -9.69 5.50
C LEU A 439 19.41 -8.33 5.01
N LYS A 440 18.33 -7.83 5.61
CA LYS A 440 17.64 -6.62 5.14
C LYS A 440 17.57 -5.57 6.24
N GLY A 441 18.02 -4.37 5.92
CA GLY A 441 17.99 -3.22 6.81
C GLY A 441 17.31 -2.04 6.15
N PHE A 442 16.65 -1.20 6.93
CA PHE A 442 16.06 0.04 6.44
C PHE A 442 16.71 1.26 7.08
N ASN A 443 16.94 2.29 6.26
CA ASN A 443 17.35 3.61 6.68
C ASN A 443 16.59 4.63 5.82
N TYR A 444 15.83 5.51 6.48
CA TYR A 444 15.03 6.55 5.83
C TYR A 444 15.86 7.53 4.99
N ASN A 445 17.17 7.62 5.23
CA ASN A 445 18.09 8.50 4.50
C ASN A 445 18.80 7.79 3.33
N GLY A 446 18.49 6.52 3.05
CA GLY A 446 19.09 5.77 1.94
C GLY A 446 20.59 5.47 2.08
N ALA A 447 21.17 5.65 3.26
CA ALA A 447 22.61 5.40 3.47
C ALA A 447 22.97 3.92 3.28
N LYS A 448 24.18 3.65 2.78
CA LYS A 448 24.69 2.28 2.63
C LYS A 448 24.81 1.61 4.00
N LEU A 449 24.21 0.43 4.11
CA LEU A 449 24.14 -0.33 5.35
C LEU A 449 25.16 -1.48 5.39
N SER A 450 25.71 -1.70 6.58
CA SER A 450 26.57 -2.84 6.92
C SER A 450 25.86 -3.71 7.95
N TYR A 451 26.11 -5.02 7.92
CA TYR A 451 25.36 -6.01 8.69
C TYR A 451 26.29 -6.80 9.60
N ILE A 452 25.85 -7.08 10.81
CA ILE A 452 26.65 -7.78 11.82
C ILE A 452 25.80 -8.90 12.40
N ILE A 453 26.25 -10.15 12.24
CA ILE A 453 25.62 -11.31 12.92
C ILE A 453 25.99 -11.24 14.40
N THR A 454 24.99 -11.27 15.26
CA THR A 454 25.15 -11.13 16.72
C THR A 454 24.87 -12.42 17.49
N SER A 455 24.19 -13.39 16.87
CA SER A 455 24.04 -14.74 17.43
C SER A 455 24.17 -15.82 16.34
N LEU A 456 24.52 -17.04 16.73
CA LEU A 456 24.56 -18.21 15.84
C LEU A 456 23.34 -19.09 16.06
N PRO A 457 22.88 -19.82 15.03
CA PRO A 457 21.74 -20.71 15.15
C PRO A 457 22.09 -21.95 15.98
N LEU A 458 21.10 -22.46 16.72
CA LEU A 458 21.25 -23.72 17.47
C LEU A 458 21.37 -24.95 16.55
N ASN A 459 20.78 -24.88 15.35
CA ASN A 459 20.81 -25.93 14.33
C ASN A 459 21.21 -25.35 12.97
N GLY A 460 21.93 -26.14 12.17
CA GLY A 460 22.49 -25.66 10.90
C GLY A 460 23.68 -24.75 11.09
N GLU A 461 24.28 -24.35 9.98
CA GLU A 461 25.53 -23.58 9.96
C GLU A 461 25.40 -22.38 9.02
N ILE A 462 26.00 -21.26 9.40
CA ILE A 462 26.05 -20.04 8.59
C ILE A 462 27.45 -19.88 8.02
N TYR A 463 27.55 -19.49 6.75
CA TYR A 463 28.80 -19.25 6.05
C TYR A 463 28.80 -17.86 5.39
N GLN A 464 29.97 -17.24 5.37
CA GLN A 464 30.21 -16.06 4.53
C GLN A 464 30.27 -16.47 3.06
N LEU A 465 29.91 -15.52 2.19
CA LEU A 465 30.15 -15.60 0.76
C LEU A 465 31.43 -14.85 0.41
N SER A 466 32.18 -15.31 -0.59
CA SER A 466 33.39 -14.63 -1.04
C SER A 466 33.09 -13.24 -1.61
N ASP A 467 33.99 -12.28 -1.39
CA ASP A 467 33.97 -10.91 -1.96
C ASP A 467 34.23 -10.83 -3.48
N ILE A 468 34.20 -11.96 -4.21
CA ILE A 468 34.45 -11.94 -5.67
C ILE A 468 33.29 -11.19 -6.33
N TYR A 469 33.59 -9.99 -6.82
CA TYR A 469 32.69 -9.16 -7.62
C TYR A 469 32.17 -9.98 -8.80
N SER A 470 30.85 -10.00 -8.98
CA SER A 470 30.17 -10.72 -10.06
C SER A 470 30.39 -10.10 -11.45
N GLU A 471 31.53 -9.42 -11.67
CA GLU A 471 31.94 -8.81 -12.94
C GLU A 471 32.02 -9.81 -14.11
N TYR A 472 31.98 -11.11 -13.80
CA TYR A 472 32.06 -12.21 -14.79
C TYR A 472 30.90 -13.21 -14.70
N GLY A 473 29.82 -12.90 -13.97
CA GLY A 473 28.64 -13.76 -13.89
C GLY A 473 28.84 -15.09 -13.13
N TYR A 474 29.82 -15.18 -12.24
CA TYR A 474 29.98 -16.34 -11.36
C TYR A 474 29.31 -16.09 -10.00
N ASP A 475 28.53 -17.07 -9.53
CA ASP A 475 27.97 -17.03 -8.18
C ASP A 475 29.10 -17.00 -7.13
N PRO A 476 29.02 -16.09 -6.14
CA PRO A 476 30.01 -16.01 -5.09
C PRO A 476 30.08 -17.35 -4.33
N LYS A 477 31.30 -17.80 -4.03
CA LYS A 477 31.51 -19.10 -3.40
C LYS A 477 31.34 -18.99 -1.90
N ARG A 478 30.64 -19.97 -1.31
CA ARG A 478 30.59 -20.18 0.14
C ARG A 478 31.99 -20.41 0.69
N ALA A 479 32.30 -19.80 1.83
CA ALA A 479 33.52 -20.07 2.58
C ALA A 479 33.67 -21.56 2.92
N SER A 480 34.91 -22.04 3.06
CA SER A 480 35.19 -23.45 3.38
C SER A 480 34.81 -23.84 4.82
N SER A 481 34.68 -22.85 5.70
CA SER A 481 34.39 -23.05 7.13
C SER A 481 33.23 -22.16 7.56
N PRO A 482 32.36 -22.64 8.48
CA PRO A 482 31.24 -21.86 8.98
C PRO A 482 31.71 -20.72 9.90
N ILE A 483 30.82 -19.77 10.15
CA ILE A 483 30.98 -18.73 11.15
C ILE A 483 30.84 -19.37 12.53
N THR A 484 31.90 -19.29 13.34
CA THR A 484 31.97 -19.92 14.67
C THR A 484 32.06 -18.92 15.82
N ALA A 485 32.13 -17.62 15.53
CA ALA A 485 32.21 -16.55 16.51
C ALA A 485 31.26 -15.40 16.16
N VAL A 486 30.79 -14.69 17.17
CA VAL A 486 29.99 -13.46 17.06
C VAL A 486 30.53 -12.40 18.04
N PRO A 487 30.39 -11.09 17.74
CA PRO A 487 29.80 -10.52 16.54
C PRO A 487 30.67 -10.72 15.29
N THR A 488 30.06 -11.05 14.16
CA THR A 488 30.77 -11.22 12.88
C THR A 488 30.15 -10.29 11.83
N PRO A 489 30.93 -9.32 11.30
CA PRO A 489 30.49 -8.51 10.16
C PRO A 489 30.22 -9.40 8.96
N VAL A 490 29.13 -9.15 8.25
CA VAL A 490 28.86 -9.81 6.96
C VAL A 490 29.71 -9.13 5.91
N THR A 491 30.63 -9.89 5.33
CA THR A 491 31.57 -9.45 4.30
C THR A 491 31.26 -10.27 3.05
N GLY A 492 30.87 -9.62 1.95
CA GLY A 492 30.48 -10.34 0.73
C GLY A 492 29.42 -9.62 -0.09
N SER A 493 29.16 -10.18 -1.28
CA SER A 493 28.21 -9.70 -2.29
C SER A 493 26.83 -9.33 -1.72
N ASN A 494 26.61 -8.03 -1.47
CA ASN A 494 25.32 -7.42 -1.11
C ASN A 494 24.65 -7.98 0.16
N ASN A 495 25.41 -8.16 1.26
CA ASN A 495 24.88 -8.53 2.59
C ASN A 495 24.27 -9.94 2.66
N ARG A 496 24.75 -10.82 1.77
CA ARG A 496 24.31 -12.20 1.64
C ARG A 496 25.17 -13.14 2.46
N ILE A 497 24.53 -14.12 3.08
CA ILE A 497 25.17 -15.25 3.77
C ILE A 497 24.54 -16.55 3.28
N VAL A 498 25.21 -17.69 3.49
CA VAL A 498 24.62 -19.01 3.17
C VAL A 498 24.28 -19.70 4.47
N PHE A 499 23.03 -20.15 4.60
CA PHE A 499 22.62 -21.08 5.64
C PHE A 499 22.61 -22.50 5.07
N VAL A 500 23.18 -23.43 5.82
CA VAL A 500 23.31 -24.83 5.42
C VAL A 500 22.57 -25.69 6.42
N ARG A 501 21.57 -26.42 5.91
CA ARG A 501 20.83 -27.39 6.71
C ARG A 501 21.46 -28.78 6.56
N PRO A 502 21.99 -29.40 7.64
CA PRO A 502 22.55 -30.74 7.55
C PRO A 502 21.51 -31.76 7.08
N PRO A 503 21.93 -32.80 6.33
CA PRO A 503 21.03 -33.83 5.80
C PRO A 503 20.38 -34.69 6.90
N PHE A 504 21.01 -34.77 8.07
CA PHE A 504 20.52 -35.52 9.22
C PHE A 504 20.43 -34.60 10.44
N GLY A 505 19.22 -34.12 10.68
CA GLY A 505 18.81 -33.44 11.91
C GLY A 505 17.31 -33.68 12.03
N GLY A 506 16.89 -34.50 12.99
CA GLY A 506 15.52 -34.97 13.06
C GLY A 506 14.52 -33.80 13.15
N PRO A 507 13.33 -33.92 12.55
CA PRO A 507 12.26 -32.96 12.80
C PRO A 507 11.96 -32.98 14.30
N ARG A 508 12.21 -31.86 14.99
CA ARG A 508 11.56 -31.65 16.28
C ARG A 508 10.10 -31.30 15.99
N ARG A 509 9.22 -31.57 16.95
CA ARG A 509 7.77 -31.28 16.86
C ARG A 509 7.43 -29.78 16.73
N ASP A 510 8.45 -28.93 16.53
CA ASP A 510 8.39 -27.50 16.33
C ASP A 510 9.03 -27.20 14.96
N ASN A 511 8.28 -26.62 14.04
CA ASN A 511 8.66 -26.47 12.63
C ASN A 511 9.61 -25.26 12.37
N LYS A 512 9.95 -24.49 13.42
CA LYS A 512 11.06 -23.52 13.46
C LYS A 512 12.39 -24.27 13.60
N TYR A 513 13.10 -24.46 12.50
CA TYR A 513 14.34 -25.24 12.45
C TYR A 513 15.52 -24.55 13.15
N ALA A 514 15.72 -23.27 12.88
CA ALA A 514 16.83 -22.48 13.41
C ALA A 514 16.43 -21.01 13.55
N GLU A 515 17.08 -20.29 14.47
CA GLU A 515 16.93 -18.85 14.65
C GLU A 515 18.30 -18.23 14.92
N PHE A 516 18.59 -17.07 14.33
CA PHE A 516 19.76 -16.26 14.67
C PHE A 516 19.46 -14.76 14.55
N ARG A 517 20.37 -13.92 15.07
CA ARG A 517 20.18 -12.47 15.20
C ARG A 517 21.27 -11.69 14.48
N TYR A 518 20.91 -10.49 14.03
CA TYR A 518 21.82 -9.57 13.39
C TYR A 518 21.43 -8.11 13.66
N THR A 519 22.39 -7.20 13.52
CA THR A 519 22.16 -5.75 13.54
C THR A 519 22.59 -5.13 12.22
N VAL A 520 22.10 -3.91 11.99
CA VAL A 520 22.44 -3.10 10.82
C VAL A 520 23.03 -1.78 11.29
N THR A 521 24.10 -1.33 10.64
CA THR A 521 24.77 -0.07 10.94
C THR A 521 25.05 0.73 9.66
N ASP A 522 24.90 2.05 9.76
CA ASP A 522 25.32 3.00 8.72
C ASP A 522 26.75 3.54 8.97
N GLY A 523 27.49 2.95 9.91
CA GLY A 523 28.81 3.39 10.35
C GLY A 523 28.80 4.43 11.47
N VAL A 524 27.64 4.97 11.84
CA VAL A 524 27.47 5.95 12.93
C VAL A 524 26.54 5.41 14.01
N THR A 525 25.45 4.77 13.59
CA THR A 525 24.40 4.24 14.46
C THR A 525 24.17 2.76 14.16
N THR A 526 23.65 2.02 15.15
CA THR A 526 23.38 0.58 15.04
C THR A 526 21.94 0.33 15.45
N SER A 527 21.22 -0.48 14.65
CA SER A 527 19.84 -0.86 14.92
C SER A 527 19.70 -1.75 16.16
N ASN A 528 18.47 -1.92 16.64
CA ASN A 528 18.11 -3.10 17.43
C ASN A 528 18.31 -4.39 16.61
N GLU A 529 18.39 -5.53 17.28
CA GLU A 529 18.57 -6.81 16.61
C GLU A 529 17.34 -7.21 15.78
N GLY A 530 17.56 -7.57 14.53
CA GLY A 530 16.63 -8.32 13.70
C GLY A 530 16.79 -9.82 13.94
N ILE A 531 15.70 -10.56 13.82
CA ILE A 531 15.63 -12.01 14.02
C ILE A 531 15.44 -12.68 12.65
N VAL A 532 16.29 -13.65 12.32
CA VAL A 532 16.11 -14.52 11.15
C VAL A 532 15.62 -15.88 11.63
N VAL A 533 14.45 -16.30 11.17
CA VAL A 533 13.83 -17.59 11.47
C VAL A 533 13.91 -18.49 10.23
N ILE A 534 14.47 -19.69 10.39
CA ILE A 534 14.51 -20.71 9.36
C ILE A 534 13.42 -21.73 9.63
N THR A 535 12.58 -21.98 8.63
CA THR A 535 11.46 -22.92 8.68
C THR A 535 11.67 -24.06 7.70
N THR A 536 10.98 -25.19 7.95
CA THR A 536 11.03 -26.36 7.07
C THR A 536 9.79 -26.52 6.21
N ASN A 537 8.76 -25.70 6.43
CA ASN A 537 7.47 -25.65 5.73
C ASN A 537 6.72 -24.40 6.22
N ASP A 538 5.46 -24.23 5.77
CA ASP A 538 4.65 -23.08 6.16
C ASP A 538 4.17 -23.10 7.62
N ALA A 539 4.30 -24.22 8.32
CA ALA A 539 4.00 -24.29 9.73
C ALA A 539 5.20 -23.77 10.54
N LEU A 540 4.94 -22.94 11.54
CA LEU A 540 5.90 -22.52 12.55
C LEU A 540 5.95 -23.51 13.71
N VAL A 541 4.78 -23.98 14.12
CA VAL A 541 4.60 -24.96 15.20
C VAL A 541 3.31 -25.72 14.97
N SER A 542 3.29 -27.00 15.33
CA SER A 542 2.12 -27.85 15.15
C SER A 542 1.93 -28.86 16.29
N SER A 543 0.68 -29.26 16.51
CA SER A 543 0.27 -30.42 17.31
C SER A 543 -0.64 -31.30 16.46
N THR A 544 -0.16 -32.48 16.11
CA THR A 544 -0.91 -33.54 15.39
C THR A 544 -1.50 -34.58 16.35
N PHE A 545 -1.12 -34.52 17.63
CA PHE A 545 -1.55 -35.43 18.69
C PHE A 545 -1.28 -36.92 18.40
N ASP A 546 -0.30 -37.24 17.55
CA ASP A 546 -0.07 -38.61 17.06
C ASP A 546 0.18 -39.66 18.16
N LEU A 547 0.65 -39.23 19.33
CA LEU A 547 1.09 -40.13 20.41
C LEU A 547 0.50 -39.78 21.78
N ASP A 548 0.07 -38.54 21.99
CA ASP A 548 -0.39 -38.03 23.29
C ASP A 548 -1.03 -36.64 23.11
N VAL A 549 -1.42 -36.02 24.23
CA VAL A 549 -1.99 -34.68 24.33
C VAL A 549 -0.99 -33.54 24.07
N ASP A 550 0.28 -33.81 23.75
CA ASP A 550 1.31 -32.79 23.47
C ASP A 550 1.46 -31.69 24.56
N ASN A 551 1.14 -32.03 25.82
CA ASN A 551 1.04 -31.10 26.97
C ASN A 551 -0.03 -30.00 26.86
N TRP A 552 -1.02 -30.17 26.00
CA TRP A 552 -2.23 -29.36 26.06
C TRP A 552 -2.96 -29.59 27.39
N LYS A 553 -3.63 -28.55 27.87
CA LYS A 553 -4.38 -28.55 29.13
C LYS A 553 -5.77 -27.99 28.92
N ILE A 554 -6.67 -28.31 29.84
CA ILE A 554 -7.99 -27.70 29.96
C ILE A 554 -7.94 -26.67 31.09
N LEU A 555 -8.29 -25.44 30.77
CA LEU A 555 -8.44 -24.33 31.71
C LEU A 555 -9.94 -24.06 31.90
N SER A 556 -10.43 -24.08 33.14
CA SER A 556 -11.82 -23.74 33.49
C SER A 556 -11.87 -22.51 34.39
N ASN A 557 -12.86 -21.63 34.17
CA ASN A 557 -13.03 -20.41 34.96
C ASN A 557 -13.54 -20.65 36.41
N GLY A 558 -13.84 -21.90 36.80
CA GLY A 558 -14.40 -22.23 38.12
C GLY A 558 -13.57 -23.20 38.98
N VAL A 559 -12.56 -23.87 38.42
CA VAL A 559 -11.73 -24.84 39.15
C VAL A 559 -10.25 -24.50 38.90
N GLY A 560 -9.52 -24.14 39.96
CA GLY A 560 -8.11 -23.72 39.87
C GLY A 560 -7.10 -24.83 39.55
N ALA A 561 -7.49 -25.86 38.80
CA ALA A 561 -6.62 -26.97 38.42
C ALA A 561 -6.63 -27.16 36.90
N ASP A 562 -5.49 -26.89 36.26
CA ASP A 562 -5.19 -27.32 34.89
C ASP A 562 -5.33 -28.86 34.81
N SER A 563 -6.40 -29.36 34.21
CA SER A 563 -6.54 -30.80 33.93
C SER A 563 -5.98 -31.13 32.56
N GLN A 564 -5.54 -32.38 32.36
CA GLN A 564 -5.15 -32.84 31.03
C GLN A 564 -6.39 -33.33 30.27
N PRO A 565 -6.50 -33.04 28.97
CA PRO A 565 -7.55 -33.59 28.14
C PRO A 565 -7.34 -35.09 27.94
N ASN A 566 -8.39 -35.82 27.56
CA ASN A 566 -8.27 -37.25 27.30
C ASN A 566 -7.78 -37.48 25.87
N PHE A 567 -6.74 -38.29 25.71
CA PHE A 567 -6.23 -38.70 24.41
C PHE A 567 -6.97 -39.96 23.89
N GLN A 568 -7.48 -39.91 22.65
CA GLN A 568 -8.19 -41.05 22.05
C GLN A 568 -7.53 -41.52 20.75
N PRO A 569 -6.69 -42.57 20.77
CA PRO A 569 -5.90 -43.00 19.60
C PRO A 569 -6.72 -43.69 18.49
N ILE A 570 -7.97 -44.07 18.74
CA ILE A 570 -8.83 -44.83 17.79
C ILE A 570 -9.76 -43.89 16.99
N SER A 571 -9.71 -42.59 17.25
CA SER A 571 -10.63 -41.58 16.71
C SER A 571 -10.43 -41.18 15.23
N ARG A 572 -9.67 -41.95 14.45
CA ARG A 572 -9.25 -41.56 13.10
C ARG A 572 -10.42 -41.47 12.11
N GLY A 573 -10.49 -40.37 11.37
CA GLY A 573 -11.51 -40.11 10.33
C GLY A 573 -10.89 -39.45 9.08
N VAL A 574 -11.71 -39.05 8.11
CA VAL A 574 -11.24 -38.44 6.83
C VAL A 574 -10.48 -37.12 7.05
N GLN A 575 -10.78 -36.40 8.13
CA GLN A 575 -10.16 -35.12 8.51
C GLN A 575 -9.59 -35.10 9.94
N LEU A 576 -9.63 -36.24 10.65
CA LEU A 576 -9.13 -36.37 12.02
C LEU A 576 -7.92 -37.31 12.03
N SER A 577 -6.77 -36.78 12.44
CA SER A 577 -5.55 -37.55 12.62
C SER A 577 -5.62 -38.33 13.92
N TYR A 578 -5.73 -37.61 15.05
CA TYR A 578 -6.00 -38.10 16.40
C TYR A 578 -6.44 -36.89 17.24
N TYR A 579 -7.48 -37.02 18.06
CA TYR A 579 -7.93 -35.88 18.87
C TYR A 579 -7.79 -36.08 20.38
N ILE A 580 -7.69 -34.95 21.05
CA ILE A 580 -7.88 -34.81 22.49
C ILE A 580 -9.27 -34.26 22.76
N TYR A 581 -9.96 -34.71 23.81
CA TYR A 581 -11.27 -34.15 24.17
C TYR A 581 -11.35 -33.75 25.64
N GLY A 582 -12.11 -32.68 25.88
CA GLY A 582 -12.56 -32.26 27.19
C GLY A 582 -14.02 -32.62 27.40
N LEU A 583 -14.40 -32.75 28.67
CA LEU A 583 -15.78 -32.94 29.10
C LEU A 583 -16.12 -31.80 30.04
N ASP A 584 -17.29 -31.20 29.86
CA ASP A 584 -17.90 -30.43 30.93
C ASP A 584 -18.77 -31.34 31.82
N ALA A 585 -18.24 -31.66 33.00
CA ALA A 585 -18.98 -32.45 33.98
C ALA A 585 -19.77 -31.59 34.98
N VAL A 586 -19.57 -30.27 34.99
CA VAL A 586 -20.07 -29.37 36.05
C VAL A 586 -20.76 -28.15 35.44
N ILE A 587 -22.02 -28.35 35.08
CA ILE A 587 -22.85 -27.31 34.45
C ILE A 587 -23.34 -26.32 35.50
N HIS A 588 -22.93 -25.05 35.39
CA HIS A 588 -23.38 -23.97 36.29
C HIS A 588 -24.24 -22.96 35.55
N ARG A 589 -25.51 -23.33 35.32
CA ARG A 589 -26.49 -22.44 34.69
C ARG A 589 -26.79 -21.24 35.58
N ARG A 590 -26.65 -20.06 35.01
CA ARG A 590 -27.10 -18.82 35.66
C ARG A 590 -28.61 -18.70 35.60
N ASP A 591 -29.22 -18.28 36.70
CA ASP A 591 -30.68 -18.13 36.83
C ASP A 591 -31.25 -17.03 35.91
N ASP A 592 -30.42 -16.08 35.47
CA ASP A 592 -30.81 -14.93 34.66
C ASP A 592 -30.80 -15.19 33.15
N THR A 593 -29.75 -15.83 32.63
CA THR A 593 -29.58 -16.07 31.18
C THR A 593 -29.70 -17.54 30.77
N GLY A 594 -29.62 -18.46 31.73
CA GLY A 594 -29.55 -19.91 31.47
C GLY A 594 -28.21 -20.38 30.90
N ASP A 595 -27.24 -19.48 30.73
CA ASP A 595 -25.91 -19.82 30.22
C ASP A 595 -25.07 -20.52 31.27
N ASP A 596 -24.15 -21.38 30.80
CA ASP A 596 -23.09 -21.87 31.67
C ASP A 596 -22.13 -20.76 32.05
N SER A 597 -21.85 -20.64 33.34
CA SER A 597 -20.89 -19.69 33.90
C SER A 597 -19.47 -20.27 34.01
N MET A 598 -19.29 -21.57 33.83
CA MET A 598 -18.00 -22.27 33.95
C MET A 598 -17.39 -22.66 32.60
N ARG A 599 -17.09 -21.66 31.77
CA ARG A 599 -16.38 -21.87 30.51
C ARG A 599 -15.05 -22.58 30.68
N TRP A 600 -14.76 -23.47 29.74
CA TRP A 600 -13.47 -24.14 29.63
C TRP A 600 -12.85 -24.00 28.24
N TYR A 601 -11.51 -24.02 28.21
CA TYR A 601 -10.70 -23.79 27.03
C TYR A 601 -9.56 -24.81 26.96
N PHE A 602 -9.20 -25.23 25.74
CA PHE A 602 -7.90 -25.84 25.48
C PHE A 602 -6.83 -24.76 25.51
N THR A 603 -5.82 -24.91 26.35
CA THR A 603 -4.69 -23.98 26.41
C THR A 603 -3.43 -24.60 25.82
N ALA A 604 -2.76 -23.86 24.94
CA ALA A 604 -1.63 -24.35 24.17
C ALA A 604 -0.37 -24.56 25.03
N PRO A 605 0.45 -25.58 24.71
CA PRO A 605 1.70 -25.85 25.42
C PRO A 605 2.79 -24.80 25.11
N PRO A 606 3.87 -24.74 25.92
CA PRO A 606 4.92 -23.72 25.78
C PRO A 606 5.54 -23.58 24.38
N LYS A 607 5.56 -24.64 23.57
CA LYS A 607 6.06 -24.58 22.18
C LYS A 607 5.30 -23.61 21.26
N PHE A 608 4.03 -23.32 21.56
CA PHE A 608 3.23 -22.34 20.82
C PHE A 608 3.40 -20.91 21.35
N LEU A 609 4.05 -20.73 22.50
CA LEU A 609 4.12 -19.44 23.20
C LEU A 609 5.45 -18.73 22.90
N GLY A 610 5.63 -17.56 23.51
CA GLY A 610 6.80 -16.71 23.33
C GLY A 610 6.72 -15.89 22.04
N ASN A 611 7.86 -15.73 21.39
CA ASN A 611 7.94 -14.87 20.22
C ASN A 611 7.45 -15.58 18.94
N GLN A 612 6.26 -15.22 18.50
CA GLN A 612 5.58 -15.74 17.32
C GLN A 612 5.26 -14.64 16.29
N TRP A 613 6.03 -13.53 16.28
CA TRP A 613 5.83 -12.40 15.34
C TRP A 613 5.71 -12.84 13.87
N SER A 614 6.42 -13.90 13.47
CA SER A 614 6.44 -14.43 12.11
C SER A 614 5.10 -15.04 11.67
N ALA A 615 4.17 -15.27 12.60
CA ALA A 615 2.82 -15.72 12.30
C ALA A 615 1.91 -14.58 11.80
N TYR A 616 2.33 -13.32 11.92
CA TYR A 616 1.56 -12.18 11.44
C TYR A 616 1.33 -12.26 9.92
N GLY A 617 0.08 -12.07 9.51
CA GLY A 617 -0.41 -12.24 8.14
C GLY A 617 -0.52 -13.71 7.69
N GLY A 618 -0.18 -14.67 8.55
CA GLY A 618 -0.40 -16.10 8.37
C GLY A 618 -1.75 -16.54 8.94
N SER A 619 -1.80 -17.74 9.53
CA SER A 619 -3.03 -18.28 10.12
C SER A 619 -2.80 -19.19 11.33
N LEU A 620 -3.79 -19.22 12.22
CA LEU A 620 -3.97 -20.27 13.20
C LEU A 620 -5.03 -21.24 12.68
N GLU A 621 -4.62 -22.49 12.44
CA GLU A 621 -5.48 -23.56 11.93
C GLU A 621 -5.67 -24.63 13.00
N PHE A 622 -6.88 -25.19 13.09
CA PHE A 622 -7.20 -26.32 13.97
C PHE A 622 -8.52 -26.97 13.54
N VAL A 623 -8.79 -28.18 14.03
CA VAL A 623 -10.05 -28.90 13.79
C VAL A 623 -10.78 -29.10 15.10
N LEU A 624 -12.09 -28.83 15.11
CA LEU A 624 -12.99 -29.18 16.20
C LEU A 624 -13.98 -30.25 15.77
N SER A 625 -14.38 -31.12 16.71
CA SER A 625 -15.44 -32.10 16.53
C SER A 625 -16.12 -32.41 17.87
N SER A 626 -17.38 -32.85 17.83
CA SER A 626 -18.12 -33.30 19.01
C SER A 626 -18.66 -34.71 18.78
N ALA A 627 -18.70 -35.52 19.84
CA ALA A 627 -19.34 -36.84 19.84
C ALA A 627 -20.71 -36.82 20.55
N GLU A 628 -20.89 -35.91 21.50
CA GLU A 628 -22.03 -35.78 22.39
C GLU A 628 -22.27 -34.30 22.70
N GLY A 629 -23.53 -33.88 22.72
CA GLY A 629 -23.94 -32.49 22.93
C GLY A 629 -25.04 -32.07 21.95
N SER A 630 -25.81 -31.04 22.29
CA SER A 630 -26.80 -30.44 21.38
C SER A 630 -26.39 -29.00 21.08
N PHE A 631 -25.94 -28.79 19.84
CA PHE A 631 -25.44 -27.51 19.34
C PHE A 631 -26.52 -26.70 18.62
N ASP A 632 -27.79 -27.04 18.84
CA ASP A 632 -28.92 -26.25 18.34
C ASP A 632 -28.86 -24.85 18.96
N ALA A 633 -29.28 -23.83 18.20
CA ALA A 633 -29.19 -22.42 18.63
C ALA A 633 -29.83 -22.14 20.01
N ALA A 634 -30.83 -22.92 20.43
CA ALA A 634 -31.47 -22.82 21.74
C ALA A 634 -30.59 -23.26 22.92
N ASN A 635 -29.60 -24.11 22.65
CA ASN A 635 -28.70 -24.73 23.62
C ASN A 635 -27.30 -24.11 23.64
N LEU A 636 -26.99 -23.15 22.75
CA LEU A 636 -25.70 -22.47 22.74
C LEU A 636 -25.58 -21.44 23.88
N ASN A 637 -24.40 -21.37 24.50
CA ASN A 637 -24.05 -20.34 25.48
C ASN A 637 -24.03 -18.95 24.83
N LEU A 638 -24.50 -17.94 25.57
CA LEU A 638 -24.67 -16.55 25.11
C LEU A 638 -25.37 -16.46 23.73
N ALA A 639 -26.34 -17.32 23.46
CA ALA A 639 -27.03 -17.39 22.16
C ALA A 639 -26.08 -17.60 20.96
N GLY A 640 -24.98 -18.33 21.14
CA GLY A 640 -23.97 -18.57 20.12
C GLY A 640 -22.97 -17.43 19.93
N SER A 641 -23.00 -16.43 20.81
CA SER A 641 -21.98 -15.36 20.85
C SER A 641 -20.86 -15.70 21.86
N GLY A 642 -19.64 -15.23 21.63
CA GLY A 642 -18.50 -15.60 22.47
C GLY A 642 -17.19 -15.48 21.73
N HIS A 643 -16.12 -16.02 22.30
CA HIS A 643 -14.78 -15.97 21.72
C HIS A 643 -14.33 -17.39 21.41
N LEU A 644 -14.11 -17.68 20.13
CA LEU A 644 -13.62 -18.98 19.66
C LEU A 644 -12.16 -19.19 20.06
N VAL A 645 -11.33 -18.15 19.92
CA VAL A 645 -9.91 -18.19 20.26
C VAL A 645 -9.53 -16.92 21.00
N GLU A 646 -8.68 -17.04 22.01
CA GLU A 646 -8.04 -15.93 22.71
C GLU A 646 -6.52 -16.03 22.60
N LEU A 647 -5.88 -14.92 22.24
CA LEU A 647 -4.43 -14.74 22.23
C LEU A 647 -4.07 -13.72 23.31
N GLU A 648 -3.25 -14.10 24.27
CA GLU A 648 -2.85 -13.22 25.36
C GLU A 648 -1.37 -12.89 25.27
N CYS A 649 -1.03 -11.64 25.58
CA CYS A 649 0.32 -11.22 25.92
C CYS A 649 0.31 -10.51 27.28
N ALA A 650 0.61 -11.24 28.35
CA ALA A 650 0.53 -10.74 29.73
C ALA A 650 1.51 -9.59 30.03
N ALA A 651 2.64 -9.52 29.29
CA ALA A 651 3.67 -8.51 29.48
C ALA A 651 3.55 -7.30 28.53
N CYS A 652 2.60 -7.32 27.58
CA CYS A 652 2.40 -6.23 26.64
C CYS A 652 1.82 -4.98 27.33
N ALA A 653 1.97 -3.80 26.68
CA ALA A 653 1.41 -2.51 27.11
C ALA A 653 1.80 -2.06 28.54
N GLN A 654 3.10 -1.89 28.83
CA GLN A 654 3.62 -1.38 30.12
C GLN A 654 2.98 -2.08 31.35
N PHE A 655 3.07 -3.41 31.40
CA PHE A 655 2.75 -4.27 32.56
C PHE A 655 1.26 -4.58 32.84
N THR A 656 0.32 -4.30 31.93
CA THR A 656 -1.12 -4.63 32.14
C THR A 656 -1.67 -5.76 31.28
N GLY A 657 -0.91 -6.24 30.30
CA GLY A 657 -1.30 -7.31 29.39
C GLY A 657 -2.31 -6.90 28.33
N VAL A 658 -2.38 -7.66 27.23
CA VAL A 658 -3.32 -7.46 26.13
C VAL A 658 -3.91 -8.80 25.72
N THR A 659 -5.22 -8.86 25.52
CA THR A 659 -5.92 -10.04 25.00
C THR A 659 -6.59 -9.71 23.68
N LEU A 660 -6.36 -10.52 22.66
CA LEU A 660 -7.09 -10.52 21.39
C LEU A 660 -8.03 -11.71 21.37
N ALA A 661 -9.25 -11.55 20.90
CA ALA A 661 -10.19 -12.64 20.74
C ALA A 661 -10.81 -12.64 19.36
N MET A 662 -10.97 -13.85 18.83
CA MET A 662 -11.75 -14.09 17.64
C MET A 662 -13.20 -14.38 18.06
N PRO A 663 -14.17 -13.52 17.72
CA PRO A 663 -15.56 -13.77 18.09
C PRO A 663 -16.17 -14.93 17.30
N LEU A 664 -17.06 -15.67 17.94
CA LEU A 664 -18.00 -16.55 17.25
C LEU A 664 -18.89 -15.68 16.35
N SER A 665 -18.95 -16.05 15.08
CA SER A 665 -19.66 -15.31 14.02
C SER A 665 -20.17 -16.29 12.97
N PRO A 666 -20.99 -15.86 11.99
CA PRO A 666 -21.38 -16.74 10.88
C PRO A 666 -20.20 -17.31 10.08
N VAL A 667 -19.02 -16.68 10.14
CA VAL A 667 -17.79 -17.15 9.47
C VAL A 667 -17.01 -18.11 10.36
N PHE A 668 -17.05 -17.89 11.69
CA PHE A 668 -16.32 -18.67 12.69
C PHE A 668 -17.29 -19.31 13.69
N SER A 669 -18.28 -20.03 13.18
CA SER A 669 -19.27 -20.77 13.99
C SER A 669 -18.94 -22.25 14.08
N TYR A 670 -19.47 -22.91 15.10
CA TYR A 670 -19.31 -24.34 15.31
C TYR A 670 -20.66 -24.96 15.72
N ASP A 671 -21.04 -26.05 15.06
CA ASP A 671 -22.34 -26.72 15.25
C ASP A 671 -22.19 -28.17 15.77
N GLY A 672 -21.02 -28.51 16.31
CA GLY A 672 -20.71 -29.86 16.78
C GLY A 672 -20.19 -30.81 15.70
N THR A 673 -20.31 -30.46 14.41
CA THR A 673 -19.78 -31.29 13.31
C THR A 673 -18.29 -31.03 13.09
N ILE A 674 -17.58 -32.00 12.49
CA ILE A 674 -16.14 -31.85 12.19
C ILE A 674 -15.93 -30.60 11.34
N THR A 675 -15.28 -29.60 11.94
CA THR A 675 -15.08 -28.28 11.34
C THR A 675 -13.62 -27.90 11.41
N GLN A 676 -13.04 -27.57 10.25
CA GLN A 676 -11.69 -27.01 10.17
C GLN A 676 -11.77 -25.49 10.24
N PHE A 677 -11.10 -24.93 11.23
CA PHE A 677 -10.92 -23.50 11.38
C PHE A 677 -9.60 -23.06 10.76
N LYS A 678 -9.65 -21.96 10.02
CA LYS A 678 -8.48 -21.23 9.53
C LYS A 678 -8.66 -19.76 9.86
N LEU A 679 -8.07 -19.33 10.97
CA LEU A 679 -8.17 -17.97 11.48
C LEU A 679 -6.99 -17.14 10.94
N PRO A 680 -7.22 -16.11 10.11
CA PRO A 680 -6.14 -15.23 9.69
C PRO A 680 -5.59 -14.43 10.88
N LEU A 681 -4.28 -14.27 10.96
CA LEU A 681 -3.59 -13.59 12.05
C LEU A 681 -3.20 -12.16 11.66
N ASN A 682 -4.20 -11.31 11.51
CA ASN A 682 -4.07 -9.88 11.27
C ASN A 682 -5.27 -9.12 11.84
N GLU A 683 -5.11 -7.81 12.00
CA GLU A 683 -6.09 -6.90 12.58
C GLU A 683 -7.40 -6.78 11.80
N LEU A 684 -7.39 -7.14 10.51
CA LEU A 684 -8.55 -7.03 9.61
C LEU A 684 -9.44 -8.27 9.62
N ALA A 685 -9.00 -9.36 10.26
CA ALA A 685 -9.70 -10.65 10.25
C ALA A 685 -10.89 -10.73 11.24
N GLY A 686 -11.30 -9.61 11.84
CA GLY A 686 -12.41 -9.55 12.79
C GLY A 686 -12.03 -9.83 14.25
N TRP A 687 -10.73 -9.82 14.57
CA TRP A 687 -10.27 -9.87 15.96
C TRP A 687 -10.72 -8.64 16.74
N VAL A 688 -11.02 -8.84 18.01
CA VAL A 688 -11.32 -7.77 18.98
C VAL A 688 -10.26 -7.78 20.08
N GLN A 689 -9.96 -6.62 20.65
CA GLN A 689 -8.91 -6.41 21.65
C GLN A 689 -9.50 -5.85 22.95
N ASP A 690 -9.06 -6.41 24.07
CA ASP A 690 -9.14 -5.78 25.39
C ASP A 690 -7.79 -5.12 25.71
N PRO A 691 -7.68 -3.78 25.62
CA PRO A 691 -6.40 -3.09 25.80
C PRO A 691 -5.93 -3.01 27.25
N LYS A 692 -6.72 -3.37 28.27
CA LYS A 692 -6.31 -3.24 29.69
C LYS A 692 -6.90 -4.27 30.67
N ASN A 693 -7.47 -5.38 30.20
CA ASN A 693 -8.31 -6.25 31.05
C ASN A 693 -9.35 -5.44 31.85
N ILE A 694 -9.86 -4.36 31.23
CA ILE A 694 -10.84 -3.46 31.85
C ILE A 694 -12.20 -3.75 31.28
N ILE A 695 -13.25 -3.52 32.08
CA ILE A 695 -14.66 -3.78 31.75
C ILE A 695 -15.19 -2.77 30.71
N LEU A 696 -14.40 -2.44 29.68
CA LEU A 696 -14.82 -1.67 28.51
C LEU A 696 -15.10 -2.62 27.34
N ALA A 697 -15.89 -2.12 26.39
CA ALA A 697 -16.14 -2.84 25.15
C ALA A 697 -14.84 -3.10 24.39
N TRP A 698 -14.67 -4.31 23.88
CA TRP A 698 -13.51 -4.67 23.09
C TRP A 698 -13.53 -3.91 21.76
N SER A 699 -12.36 -3.46 21.31
CA SER A 699 -12.20 -2.66 20.08
C SER A 699 -11.38 -3.41 19.04
N THR A 700 -11.47 -3.04 17.77
CA THR A 700 -10.57 -3.60 16.74
C THR A 700 -9.11 -3.30 17.08
N PRO A 701 -8.20 -4.30 17.08
CA PRO A 701 -6.79 -4.06 17.32
C PRO A 701 -6.15 -3.25 16.21
N LYS A 702 -5.12 -2.47 16.52
CA LYS A 702 -4.26 -1.91 15.46
C LYS A 702 -3.24 -2.96 15.01
N GLN A 703 -2.73 -2.79 13.79
CA GLN A 703 -1.71 -3.66 13.21
C GLN A 703 -0.54 -3.95 14.16
N CYS A 704 0.07 -2.91 14.73
CA CYS A 704 1.21 -3.08 15.62
C CYS A 704 0.83 -3.61 17.01
N ASP A 705 -0.40 -3.41 17.46
CA ASP A 705 -0.90 -4.03 18.69
C ASP A 705 -1.00 -5.55 18.48
N PHE A 706 -1.48 -5.99 17.31
CA PHE A 706 -1.55 -7.41 16.95
C PHE A 706 -0.17 -8.06 16.91
N VAL A 707 0.77 -7.43 16.19
CA VAL A 707 2.17 -7.87 16.12
C VAL A 707 2.79 -7.95 17.52
N SER A 708 2.53 -6.97 18.38
CA SER A 708 3.02 -6.96 19.75
C SER A 708 2.52 -8.18 20.53
N VAL A 709 1.24 -8.55 20.39
CA VAL A 709 0.68 -9.72 21.05
C VAL A 709 1.32 -11.01 20.54
N LEU A 710 1.47 -11.18 19.22
CA LEU A 710 2.16 -12.33 18.65
C LEU A 710 3.64 -12.40 19.07
N SER A 711 4.29 -11.26 19.24
CA SER A 711 5.70 -11.17 19.65
C SER A 711 5.94 -11.56 21.12
N GLY A 712 4.90 -11.46 21.95
CA GLY A 712 4.95 -11.71 23.39
C GLY A 712 3.90 -12.72 23.87
N LEU A 713 3.53 -13.68 23.02
CA LEU A 713 2.40 -14.57 23.23
C LEU A 713 2.59 -15.39 24.51
N SER A 714 1.74 -15.17 25.51
CA SER A 714 1.76 -15.86 26.80
C SER A 714 0.65 -16.90 26.95
N ALA A 715 -0.41 -16.82 26.14
CA ALA A 715 -1.43 -17.87 26.06
C ALA A 715 -2.09 -17.91 24.68
N ILE A 716 -2.46 -19.12 24.24
CA ILE A 716 -3.45 -19.37 23.18
C ILE A 716 -4.52 -20.25 23.82
N ARG A 717 -5.77 -19.79 23.80
CA ARG A 717 -6.93 -20.53 24.31
C ARG A 717 -7.91 -20.78 23.19
N ILE A 718 -8.35 -22.03 23.00
CA ILE A 718 -9.38 -22.41 22.04
C ILE A 718 -10.61 -22.86 22.85
N LEU A 719 -11.77 -22.28 22.55
CA LEU A 719 -13.01 -22.55 23.29
C LEU A 719 -13.39 -24.03 23.19
N GLY A 720 -13.69 -24.64 24.34
CA GLY A 720 -14.24 -25.99 24.42
C GLY A 720 -15.68 -26.05 24.92
N ASP A 721 -16.19 -24.97 25.51
CA ASP A 721 -17.55 -24.87 26.07
C ASP A 721 -18.46 -24.00 25.19
N PHE A 722 -19.28 -24.64 24.34
CA PHE A 722 -20.22 -24.00 23.43
C PHE A 722 -21.66 -24.06 23.91
N THR A 723 -22.04 -25.04 24.74
CA THR A 723 -23.45 -25.33 25.05
C THR A 723 -23.80 -25.14 26.53
N ARG A 724 -25.07 -24.89 26.82
CA ARG A 724 -25.63 -24.75 28.18
C ARG A 724 -25.75 -26.09 28.93
N GLY A 725 -25.22 -27.15 28.34
CA GLY A 725 -25.51 -28.52 28.69
C GLY A 725 -24.26 -29.37 28.55
N TYR A 726 -24.43 -30.66 28.80
CA TYR A 726 -23.34 -31.59 28.63
C TYR A 726 -22.93 -31.65 27.16
N GLU A 727 -21.63 -31.49 26.91
CA GLU A 727 -21.01 -31.66 25.61
C GLU A 727 -19.63 -32.32 25.72
N THR A 728 -19.20 -32.86 24.59
CA THR A 728 -17.82 -33.25 24.33
C THR A 728 -17.29 -32.35 23.23
N VAL A 729 -16.11 -31.77 23.40
CA VAL A 729 -15.42 -31.08 22.31
C VAL A 729 -14.03 -31.66 22.19
N ALA A 730 -13.68 -31.99 20.96
CA ALA A 730 -12.41 -32.53 20.55
C ALA A 730 -11.61 -31.49 19.76
N LEU A 731 -10.28 -31.46 19.99
CA LEU A 731 -9.33 -30.61 19.29
C LEU A 731 -8.29 -31.48 18.58
N ASP A 732 -8.01 -31.18 17.31
CA ASP A 732 -7.02 -31.85 16.48
C ASP A 732 -6.27 -30.84 15.58
N SER A 733 -5.08 -31.24 15.12
CA SER A 733 -4.35 -30.64 14.01
C SER A 733 -4.14 -29.14 14.15
N VAL A 734 -3.69 -28.71 15.33
CA VAL A 734 -3.42 -27.30 15.63
C VAL A 734 -2.11 -26.89 14.97
N VAL A 735 -2.15 -25.89 14.11
CA VAL A 735 -1.00 -25.39 13.35
C VAL A 735 -0.98 -23.87 13.37
N LEU A 736 0.15 -23.30 13.79
CA LEU A 736 0.43 -21.88 13.59
C LEU A 736 1.27 -21.73 12.32
N ARG A 737 0.78 -21.00 11.32
CA ARG A 737 1.48 -20.79 10.04
C ARG A 737 2.12 -19.42 9.97
N HIS A 738 3.26 -19.34 9.28
CA HIS A 738 3.91 -18.05 9.03
C HIS A 738 3.14 -17.24 7.99
N GLY A 739 3.36 -15.93 8.00
CA GLY A 739 2.89 -15.01 6.97
C GLY A 739 4.04 -14.15 6.43
N PRO A 740 3.74 -13.02 5.77
CA PRO A 740 4.76 -12.11 5.24
C PRO A 740 5.67 -11.50 6.32
N GLY A 741 5.34 -11.67 7.60
CA GLY A 741 6.15 -11.21 8.73
C GLY A 741 5.76 -9.82 9.22
N GLN A 742 6.58 -9.23 10.11
CA GLN A 742 6.26 -7.97 10.78
C GLN A 742 6.31 -6.79 9.77
N PRO A 743 5.27 -5.93 9.72
CA PRO A 743 5.26 -4.73 8.89
C PRO A 743 6.32 -3.72 9.31
N VAL A 744 6.86 -2.98 8.34
CA VAL A 744 7.89 -1.94 8.58
C VAL A 744 7.42 -0.90 9.61
N ALA A 745 6.13 -0.54 9.60
CA ALA A 745 5.53 0.42 10.52
C ALA A 745 5.57 0.00 12.00
N CYS A 746 5.82 -1.28 12.29
CA CYS A 746 5.79 -1.85 13.64
C CYS A 746 7.17 -2.11 14.24
N TYR A 747 8.26 -1.67 13.60
CA TYR A 747 9.64 -1.81 14.08
C TYR A 747 10.13 -0.62 14.90
#